data_AF-A0A1G1BSC4-F1
#
_entry.id   AF-A0A1G1BSC4-F1
#
_cell.length_a   1.000
_cell.length_b   1.000
_cell.length_c   1.000
_cell.angle_alpha   90.00
_cell.angle_beta   90.00
_cell.angle_gamma   90.00
#
_symmetry.space_group_name_H-M   'P 1'
#
loop_
_entity.id
_entity.type
_entity.pdbx_description
1 polymer ?
#
loop_
_entity_poly.entity_id
_entity_poly.type
_entity_poly.pdbx_seq_one_letter_code
_entity_poly.pdbx_strand_id
1 'polypeptide(L)'
;MGLLLLALPSQAPAQGNARPVAPRYERTVTIQGAQVAGPLKDFPVLVTVSDPTLSRHCRNDAADVAFRRAGDDTALPREIEAFDPSRGELRAWVRIPALEPQQDAELLMSYGAPEPAPGPSPREVWDAQHLLVLHLNEDSGAFRDATGRQNDATPAGSIKPGDKGKVGLALGLDGNGGHVVVKSAASLMLTEAYTISGWFRLNGKTESGENPFFGCDKALAARCVGTTCDFDFRQWPAGGAAWEFPAQKSFMTWFSWYHIAITFQRPRLTLYRNGEIVASADGPDTIATAGRDLWLGALEGSGGGLNGAIDEFTVSDTARSLAWIRTSYNNQNAPATFAAVGPERDPAAKRATDSQKGRGPSLGKPWDVPELNLHLIWIPAGAFPMGSTQRERDWAVSLQGKANPELLKDEGEKPRLTPVNTGFWLGQTEVTVLQWRYFIDATRYKTDAETRGNARCHRPIRAVWEWIPDKNWRDPHFQDTQREDFPVSCISWNDANAFCDWLTQRERAAGCLPNKGQYRLPTEVEWEFACRGGAKKGSLFWWGDSWADAQGRANVADQHPFKPDTRIRWADAQPWDDGWFYVAPVDSYGPKGRNGFGLSDMLGNAWEWCYDVYTPPPGAAEEGADTTLTRRALRGGSFCSDPGYLRCADRGWLFEASATCYTGFRLCLGVTINNP
;
A
#
# COMPACT_ATOMS: atom_id res chain seq x y z
N MET A 1 -29.24 -17.31 -68.80
CA MET A 1 -29.46 -16.08 -68.01
C MET A 1 -29.62 -16.50 -66.55
N GLY A 2 -28.51 -16.54 -65.81
CA GLY A 2 -28.49 -16.91 -64.39
C GLY A 2 -28.63 -15.67 -63.51
N LEU A 3 -29.60 -15.69 -62.58
CA LEU A 3 -29.80 -14.64 -61.60
C LEU A 3 -28.70 -14.67 -60.53
N LEU A 4 -28.03 -13.54 -60.34
CA LEU A 4 -27.05 -13.30 -59.29
C LEU A 4 -27.80 -12.83 -58.01
N LEU A 5 -27.75 -13.61 -56.93
CA LEU A 5 -28.17 -13.16 -55.60
C LEU A 5 -27.09 -12.25 -55.00
N LEU A 6 -27.42 -10.98 -54.78
CA LEU A 6 -26.63 -10.03 -54.00
C LEU A 6 -26.97 -10.20 -52.50
N ALA A 7 -26.00 -10.68 -51.72
CA ALA A 7 -26.07 -10.71 -50.27
C ALA A 7 -25.85 -9.31 -49.69
N LEU A 8 -26.79 -8.83 -48.88
CA LEU A 8 -26.65 -7.62 -48.07
C LEU A 8 -25.74 -7.91 -46.85
N PRO A 9 -24.84 -6.99 -46.46
CA PRO A 9 -24.01 -7.18 -45.27
C PRO A 9 -24.87 -7.09 -44.00
N SER A 10 -24.67 -8.03 -43.07
CA SER A 10 -25.29 -8.00 -41.76
C SER A 10 -24.76 -6.81 -40.95
N GLN A 11 -25.65 -5.93 -40.51
CA GLN A 11 -25.33 -4.92 -39.51
C GLN A 11 -25.17 -5.63 -38.15
N ALA A 12 -23.98 -5.51 -37.57
CA ALA A 12 -23.75 -5.87 -36.18
C ALA A 12 -24.64 -5.00 -35.27
N PRO A 13 -25.24 -5.56 -34.20
CA PRO A 13 -26.04 -4.76 -33.28
C PRO A 13 -25.15 -3.71 -32.61
N ALA A 14 -25.64 -2.47 -32.56
CA ALA A 14 -24.99 -1.37 -31.86
C ALA A 14 -24.71 -1.79 -30.41
N GLN A 15 -23.43 -1.82 -30.02
CA GLN A 15 -23.03 -1.94 -28.63
C GLN A 15 -23.62 -0.74 -27.88
N GLY A 16 -24.52 -1.02 -26.93
CA GLY A 16 -25.03 0.01 -26.04
C GLY A 16 -23.87 0.66 -25.30
N ASN A 17 -23.85 2.00 -25.29
CA ASN A 17 -22.90 2.79 -24.51
C ASN A 17 -23.03 2.40 -23.03
N ALA A 18 -22.18 1.47 -22.57
CA ALA A 18 -21.98 1.23 -21.15
C ALA A 18 -21.45 2.52 -20.55
N ARG A 19 -22.17 3.07 -19.58
CA ARG A 19 -21.73 4.24 -18.82
C ARG A 19 -20.36 3.90 -18.19
N PRO A 20 -19.33 4.76 -18.28
CA PRO A 20 -18.05 4.48 -17.66
C PRO A 20 -18.27 4.14 -16.18
N VAL A 21 -17.72 3.02 -15.72
CA VAL A 21 -17.80 2.62 -14.32
C VAL A 21 -17.02 3.64 -13.51
N ALA A 22 -17.68 4.32 -12.58
CA ALA A 22 -17.07 5.33 -11.73
C ALA A 22 -15.91 4.74 -10.89
N PRO A 23 -14.87 5.51 -10.57
CA PRO A 23 -13.82 5.06 -9.66
C PRO A 23 -14.43 4.64 -8.32
N ARG A 24 -13.95 3.53 -7.77
CA ARG A 24 -14.48 2.95 -6.53
C ARG A 24 -13.82 3.55 -5.28
N TYR A 25 -12.56 3.96 -5.39
CA TYR A 25 -11.75 4.36 -4.26
C TYR A 25 -11.23 5.78 -4.42
N GLU A 26 -11.08 6.48 -3.30
CA GLU A 26 -10.60 7.85 -3.25
C GLU A 26 -9.63 8.06 -2.07
N ARG A 27 -8.64 8.94 -2.27
CA ARG A 27 -7.73 9.45 -1.25
C ARG A 27 -7.65 10.97 -1.31
N THR A 28 -7.65 11.62 -0.16
CA THR A 28 -7.36 13.06 -0.09
C THR A 28 -5.85 13.27 -0.20
N VAL A 29 -5.43 14.22 -1.02
CA VAL A 29 -4.03 14.70 -1.09
C VAL A 29 -4.00 16.14 -0.62
N THR A 30 -3.24 16.43 0.43
CA THR A 30 -3.17 17.75 1.06
C THR A 30 -1.81 18.38 0.75
N ILE A 31 -1.82 19.38 -0.12
CA ILE A 31 -0.64 20.19 -0.44
C ILE A 31 -0.46 21.22 0.68
N GLN A 32 0.71 21.18 1.32
CA GLN A 32 1.02 22.02 2.48
C GLN A 32 1.34 23.46 2.03
N GLY A 33 0.42 24.38 2.26
CA GLY A 33 0.56 25.78 1.87
C GLY A 33 1.75 26.47 2.55
N ALA A 34 2.14 25.99 3.73
CA ALA A 34 3.33 26.49 4.44
C ALA A 34 4.64 26.29 3.66
N GLN A 35 4.69 25.34 2.73
CA GLN A 35 5.86 25.04 1.89
C GLN A 35 5.78 25.70 0.50
N VAL A 36 4.69 26.38 0.19
CA VAL A 36 4.51 27.18 -1.03
C VAL A 36 5.10 28.58 -0.77
N ALA A 37 6.12 28.95 -1.55
CA ALA A 37 6.93 30.14 -1.28
C ALA A 37 6.27 31.47 -1.73
N GLY A 38 5.17 31.39 -2.47
CA GLY A 38 4.40 32.54 -2.98
C GLY A 38 3.24 32.05 -3.86
N PRO A 39 2.35 32.94 -4.32
CA PRO A 39 1.25 32.54 -5.19
C PRO A 39 1.80 32.01 -6.53
N LEU A 40 1.35 30.83 -6.93
CA LEU A 40 1.77 30.17 -8.17
C LEU A 40 0.55 29.78 -8.99
N LYS A 41 0.69 29.90 -10.31
CA LYS A 41 -0.32 29.48 -11.28
C LYS A 41 0.23 28.32 -12.10
N ASP A 42 -0.62 27.35 -12.42
CA ASP A 42 -0.29 26.23 -13.33
C ASP A 42 0.96 25.45 -12.90
N PHE A 43 1.08 25.16 -11.60
CA PHE A 43 2.28 24.58 -11.01
C PHE A 43 2.22 23.04 -10.97
N PRO A 44 3.24 22.31 -11.45
CA PRO A 44 3.31 20.87 -11.38
C PRO A 44 3.73 20.40 -9.97
N VAL A 45 2.85 19.64 -9.31
CA VAL A 45 3.09 19.04 -7.99
C VAL A 45 3.40 17.56 -8.12
N LEU A 46 4.42 17.10 -7.41
CA LEU A 46 4.80 15.68 -7.34
C LEU A 46 4.03 15.02 -6.21
N VAL A 47 3.16 14.08 -6.55
CA VAL A 47 2.41 13.25 -5.61
C VAL A 47 3.04 11.86 -5.55
N THR A 48 3.44 11.44 -4.35
CA THR A 48 4.02 10.11 -4.11
C THR A 48 3.15 9.33 -3.13
N VAL A 49 2.83 8.09 -3.47
CA VAL A 49 2.10 7.17 -2.59
C VAL A 49 2.88 5.87 -2.46
N SER A 50 2.94 5.32 -1.25
CA SER A 50 3.46 3.97 -1.00
C SER A 50 2.45 3.28 -0.11
N ASP A 51 1.54 2.55 -0.73
CA ASP A 51 0.44 1.89 -0.04
C ASP A 51 0.04 0.60 -0.77
N PRO A 52 0.21 -0.58 -0.15
CA PRO A 52 -0.14 -1.87 -0.75
C PRO A 52 -1.62 -2.06 -1.10
N THR A 53 -2.53 -1.15 -0.70
CA THR A 53 -3.92 -1.18 -1.18
C THR A 53 -4.03 -0.72 -2.63
N LEU A 54 -3.15 0.19 -3.08
CA LEU A 54 -3.12 0.65 -4.47
C LEU A 54 -2.87 -0.51 -5.44
N SER A 55 -1.99 -1.46 -5.10
CA SER A 55 -1.71 -2.61 -5.96
C SER A 55 -2.90 -3.53 -6.20
N ARG A 56 -3.89 -3.52 -5.29
CA ARG A 56 -5.09 -4.37 -5.37
C ARG A 56 -6.21 -3.72 -6.18
N HIS A 57 -6.28 -2.39 -6.11
CA HIS A 57 -7.43 -1.63 -6.57
C HIS A 57 -7.13 -0.82 -7.82
N CYS A 58 -5.89 -0.34 -7.98
CA CYS A 58 -5.47 0.40 -9.17
C CYS A 58 -5.14 -0.56 -10.31
N ARG A 59 -5.30 -0.11 -11.56
CA ARG A 59 -4.80 -0.87 -12.72
C ARG A 59 -3.28 -0.99 -12.65
N ASN A 60 -2.72 -2.05 -13.23
CA ASN A 60 -1.26 -2.27 -13.26
C ASN A 60 -0.47 -1.17 -13.98
N ASP A 61 -1.12 -0.36 -14.82
CA ASP A 61 -0.55 0.79 -15.52
C ASP A 61 -0.85 2.14 -14.82
N ALA A 62 -1.57 2.12 -13.70
CA ALA A 62 -2.14 3.28 -13.01
C ALA A 62 -2.93 4.24 -13.92
N ALA A 63 -3.41 3.76 -15.07
CA ALA A 63 -4.11 4.59 -16.04
C ALA A 63 -5.50 5.01 -15.53
N ASP A 64 -6.06 4.35 -14.53
CA ASP A 64 -7.33 4.68 -13.86
C ASP A 64 -7.19 5.73 -12.74
N VAL A 65 -5.96 6.08 -12.33
CA VAL A 65 -5.76 7.15 -11.35
C VAL A 65 -6.29 8.46 -11.92
N ALA A 66 -6.89 9.33 -11.14
CA ALA A 66 -7.27 10.67 -11.55
C ALA A 66 -7.14 11.64 -10.39
N PHE A 67 -6.91 12.91 -10.69
CA PHE A 67 -6.85 13.98 -9.68
C PHE A 67 -7.86 15.07 -10.00
N ARG A 68 -8.48 15.62 -8.97
CA ARG A 68 -9.37 16.78 -9.03
C ARG A 68 -9.22 17.62 -7.77
N ARG A 69 -9.65 18.89 -7.80
CA ARG A 69 -9.73 19.68 -6.56
C ARG A 69 -10.86 19.16 -5.68
N ALA A 70 -10.70 19.24 -4.37
CA ALA A 70 -11.82 18.95 -3.47
C ALA A 70 -12.99 19.91 -3.76
N GLY A 71 -14.18 19.36 -4.00
CA GLY A 71 -15.37 20.13 -4.36
C GLY A 71 -15.47 20.54 -5.84
N ASP A 72 -14.53 20.12 -6.68
CA ASP A 72 -14.55 20.28 -8.13
C ASP A 72 -14.50 18.89 -8.80
N ASP A 73 -15.28 18.70 -9.85
CA ASP A 73 -15.29 17.45 -10.62
C ASP A 73 -14.45 17.54 -11.89
N THR A 74 -13.79 18.68 -12.13
CA THR A 74 -12.87 18.87 -13.26
C THR A 74 -11.58 18.08 -13.04
N ALA A 75 -11.29 17.17 -13.96
CA ALA A 75 -10.05 16.40 -13.96
C ALA A 75 -8.84 17.32 -14.21
N LEU A 76 -7.80 17.15 -13.39
CA LEU A 76 -6.52 17.84 -13.54
C LEU A 76 -5.60 17.05 -14.48
N PRO A 77 -4.78 17.74 -15.31
CA PRO A 77 -3.71 17.08 -16.06
C PRO A 77 -2.77 16.34 -15.12
N ARG A 78 -2.43 15.10 -15.49
CA ARG A 78 -1.51 14.26 -14.73
C ARG A 78 -0.61 13.43 -15.61
N GLU A 79 0.59 13.16 -15.11
CA GLU A 79 1.57 12.29 -15.71
C GLU A 79 1.95 11.23 -14.68
N ILE A 80 1.78 9.94 -15.02
CA ILE A 80 2.29 8.86 -14.17
C ILE A 80 3.74 8.66 -14.53
N GLU A 81 4.63 9.12 -13.66
CA GLU A 81 6.07 8.95 -13.84
C GLU A 81 6.47 7.50 -13.58
N ALA A 82 5.89 6.88 -12.54
CA ALA A 82 6.11 5.48 -12.24
C ALA A 82 4.98 4.89 -11.40
N PHE A 83 4.68 3.61 -11.62
CA PHE A 83 3.85 2.82 -10.74
C PHE A 83 4.44 1.41 -10.59
N ASP A 84 4.68 0.99 -9.34
CA ASP A 84 4.99 -0.40 -9.02
C ASP A 84 3.72 -1.10 -8.49
N PRO A 85 3.04 -1.90 -9.31
CA PRO A 85 1.83 -2.61 -8.91
C PRO A 85 2.09 -3.77 -7.95
N SER A 86 3.34 -4.17 -7.69
CA SER A 86 3.63 -5.20 -6.67
C SER A 86 3.72 -4.60 -5.27
N ARG A 87 4.19 -3.35 -5.17
CA ARG A 87 4.40 -2.63 -3.91
C ARG A 87 3.37 -1.55 -3.63
N GLY A 88 2.54 -1.19 -4.61
CA GLY A 88 1.60 -0.07 -4.49
C GLY A 88 2.31 1.27 -4.38
N GLU A 89 3.46 1.42 -5.07
CA GLU A 89 4.24 2.65 -5.09
C GLU A 89 3.90 3.46 -6.34
N LEU A 90 3.30 4.64 -6.16
CA LEU A 90 2.91 5.56 -7.23
C LEU A 90 3.74 6.85 -7.16
N ARG A 91 4.20 7.34 -8.31
CA ARG A 91 4.69 8.70 -8.52
C ARG A 91 3.95 9.33 -9.68
N ALA A 92 3.33 10.48 -9.42
CA ALA A 92 2.61 11.21 -10.44
C ALA A 92 2.85 12.71 -10.32
N TRP A 93 3.01 13.37 -11.46
CA TRP A 93 3.01 14.83 -11.56
C TRP A 93 1.59 15.30 -11.87
N VAL A 94 1.12 16.33 -11.17
CA VAL A 94 -0.24 16.86 -11.30
C VAL A 94 -0.18 18.37 -11.43
N ARG A 95 -0.79 18.93 -12.48
CA ARG A 95 -0.83 20.38 -12.66
C ARG A 95 -1.92 21.01 -11.81
N ILE A 96 -1.50 21.90 -10.92
CA ILE A 96 -2.37 22.58 -9.98
C ILE A 96 -2.62 24.01 -10.48
N PRO A 97 -3.88 24.39 -10.77
CA PRO A 97 -4.16 25.68 -11.41
C PRO A 97 -3.71 26.91 -10.59
N ALA A 98 -3.76 26.82 -9.26
CA ALA A 98 -3.39 27.88 -8.35
C ALA A 98 -2.92 27.33 -7.00
N LEU A 99 -1.76 27.73 -6.53
CA LEU A 99 -1.28 27.44 -5.17
C LEU A 99 -1.06 28.75 -4.43
N GLU A 100 -1.53 28.81 -3.19
CA GLU A 100 -1.42 30.00 -2.34
C GLU A 100 -0.49 29.70 -1.15
N PRO A 101 0.38 30.64 -0.76
CA PRO A 101 1.24 30.47 0.40
C PRO A 101 0.39 30.48 1.68
N GLN A 102 0.75 29.65 2.65
CA GLN A 102 0.07 29.51 3.95
C GLN A 102 -1.40 29.03 3.89
N GLN A 103 -1.86 28.55 2.73
CA GLN A 103 -3.17 27.96 2.57
C GLN A 103 -3.04 26.56 1.96
N ASP A 104 -3.47 25.55 2.71
CA ASP A 104 -3.45 24.17 2.21
C ASP A 104 -4.41 24.02 1.04
N ALA A 105 -3.99 23.24 0.04
CA ALA A 105 -4.80 22.87 -1.11
C ALA A 105 -5.14 21.39 -1.04
N GLU A 106 -6.44 21.07 -1.07
CA GLU A 106 -6.91 19.70 -1.08
C GLU A 106 -7.23 19.23 -2.50
N LEU A 107 -6.67 18.07 -2.86
CA LEU A 107 -7.02 17.31 -4.04
C LEU A 107 -7.69 16.01 -3.62
N LEU A 108 -8.42 15.42 -4.56
CA LEU A 108 -8.91 14.07 -4.47
C LEU A 108 -8.25 13.22 -5.55
N MET A 109 -7.58 12.15 -5.12
CA MET A 109 -7.02 11.11 -5.98
C MET A 109 -8.01 9.95 -6.04
N SER A 110 -8.57 9.65 -7.20
CA SER A 110 -9.53 8.56 -7.40
C SER A 110 -8.95 7.44 -8.25
N TYR A 111 -9.32 6.19 -7.99
CA TYR A 111 -8.87 4.99 -8.73
C TYR A 111 -9.86 3.82 -8.49
N GLY A 112 -9.57 2.64 -9.04
CA GLY A 112 -10.46 1.48 -8.96
C GLY A 112 -11.44 1.35 -10.11
N ALA A 113 -11.21 2.08 -11.21
CA ALA A 113 -12.01 1.94 -12.42
C ALA A 113 -11.38 0.87 -13.34
N PRO A 114 -12.20 0.04 -14.02
CA PRO A 114 -11.68 -0.94 -14.98
C PRO A 114 -11.08 -0.28 -16.21
N GLU A 115 -11.48 0.95 -16.53
CA GLU A 115 -11.00 1.72 -17.69
C GLU A 115 -10.04 2.84 -17.26
N PRO A 116 -9.13 3.27 -18.14
CA PRO A 116 -8.33 4.47 -17.92
C PRO A 116 -9.21 5.68 -17.58
N ALA A 117 -8.75 6.52 -16.65
CA ALA A 117 -9.45 7.74 -16.31
C ALA A 117 -9.45 8.69 -17.51
N PRO A 118 -10.62 9.23 -17.91
CA PRO A 118 -10.66 10.28 -18.91
C PRO A 118 -10.02 11.55 -18.33
N GLY A 119 -9.30 12.29 -19.15
CA GLY A 119 -8.69 13.54 -18.69
C GLY A 119 -7.81 14.21 -19.74
N PRO A 120 -7.23 15.37 -19.38
CA PRO A 120 -6.27 16.08 -20.21
C PRO A 120 -5.04 15.22 -20.52
N SER A 121 -4.31 15.57 -21.58
CA SER A 121 -3.07 14.86 -21.92
C SER A 121 -2.05 14.95 -20.78
N PRO A 122 -1.24 13.90 -20.52
CA PRO A 122 -0.10 13.99 -19.61
C PRO A 122 0.85 15.15 -19.92
N ARG A 123 0.98 15.50 -21.20
CA ARG A 123 1.82 16.61 -21.67
C ARG A 123 1.33 17.99 -21.23
N GLU A 124 0.09 18.10 -20.77
CA GLU A 124 -0.50 19.35 -20.26
C GLU A 124 -0.19 19.60 -18.78
N VAL A 125 0.50 18.66 -18.11
CA VAL A 125 1.04 18.86 -16.74
C VAL A 125 1.99 20.05 -16.71
N TRP A 126 2.82 20.17 -17.75
CA TRP A 126 3.80 21.22 -17.91
C TRP A 126 3.17 22.41 -18.62
N ASP A 127 3.37 23.62 -18.09
CA ASP A 127 2.84 24.83 -18.72
C ASP A 127 3.51 25.10 -20.09
N ALA A 128 2.93 26.02 -20.86
CA ALA A 128 3.39 26.31 -22.22
C ALA A 128 4.82 26.88 -22.29
N GLN A 129 5.31 27.44 -21.18
CA GLN A 129 6.65 28.00 -21.03
C GLN A 129 7.71 26.93 -20.72
N HIS A 130 7.34 25.70 -20.35
CA HIS A 130 8.28 24.58 -20.34
C HIS A 130 8.59 24.14 -21.77
N LEU A 131 9.86 24.26 -22.15
CA LEU A 131 10.35 23.87 -23.47
C LEU A 131 10.90 22.45 -23.48
N LEU A 132 11.36 21.96 -22.33
CA LEU A 132 11.93 20.64 -22.14
C LEU A 132 11.74 20.23 -20.69
N VAL A 133 11.27 18.99 -20.48
CA VAL A 133 11.28 18.33 -19.17
C VAL A 133 11.76 16.90 -19.38
N LEU A 134 12.90 16.58 -18.78
CA LEU A 134 13.48 15.24 -18.79
C LEU A 134 13.50 14.70 -17.37
N HIS A 135 12.66 13.71 -17.09
CA HIS A 135 12.69 12.97 -15.83
C HIS A 135 13.97 12.15 -15.68
N LEU A 136 14.57 11.70 -16.80
CA LEU A 136 15.79 10.90 -16.82
C LEU A 136 15.63 9.53 -16.12
N ASN A 137 14.43 8.98 -16.19
CA ASN A 137 14.05 7.75 -15.50
C ASN A 137 14.15 6.48 -16.38
N GLU A 138 14.47 6.64 -17.66
CA GLU A 138 14.63 5.55 -18.62
C GLU A 138 15.89 4.71 -18.34
N ASP A 139 15.76 3.39 -18.43
CA ASP A 139 16.85 2.43 -18.26
C ASP A 139 17.62 2.15 -19.57
N SER A 140 17.08 2.58 -20.70
CA SER A 140 17.60 2.35 -22.05
C SER A 140 16.93 3.25 -23.09
N GLY A 141 17.59 3.46 -24.23
CA GLY A 141 17.03 4.22 -25.35
C GLY A 141 17.09 5.75 -25.16
N ALA A 142 16.19 6.46 -25.85
CA ALA A 142 16.09 7.92 -25.76
C ALA A 142 15.34 8.34 -24.49
N PHE A 143 15.80 9.42 -23.87
CA PHE A 143 15.15 10.05 -22.72
C PHE A 143 14.08 11.01 -23.23
N ARG A 144 12.81 10.78 -22.86
CA ARG A 144 11.67 11.43 -23.49
C ARG A 144 11.38 12.79 -22.87
N ASP A 145 11.05 13.75 -23.72
CA ASP A 145 10.53 15.04 -23.30
C ASP A 145 9.07 14.91 -22.87
N ALA A 146 8.80 15.20 -21.60
CA ALA A 146 7.46 15.14 -21.01
C ALA A 146 6.54 16.27 -21.53
N THR A 147 7.09 17.31 -22.15
CA THR A 147 6.30 18.41 -22.69
C THR A 147 5.63 18.08 -24.03
N GLY A 148 4.79 19.01 -24.50
CA GLY A 148 4.26 19.01 -25.87
C GLY A 148 5.32 19.13 -26.98
N ARG A 149 6.57 19.48 -26.67
CA ARG A 149 7.57 19.93 -27.65
C ARG A 149 8.35 18.82 -28.35
N GLN A 150 8.39 17.61 -27.78
CA GLN A 150 9.07 16.43 -28.35
C GLN A 150 10.59 16.64 -28.53
N ASN A 151 11.21 17.35 -27.60
CA ASN A 151 12.65 17.59 -27.59
C ASN A 151 13.41 16.43 -26.91
N ASP A 152 13.18 15.19 -27.36
CA ASP A 152 13.76 13.98 -26.77
C ASP A 152 15.30 14.01 -26.80
N ALA A 153 15.94 13.51 -25.74
CA ALA A 153 17.40 13.43 -25.64
C ALA A 153 17.91 12.04 -26.03
N THR A 154 19.00 11.99 -26.79
CA THR A 154 19.66 10.74 -27.19
C THR A 154 20.93 10.51 -26.38
N PRO A 155 21.14 9.32 -25.78
CA PRO A 155 22.38 9.02 -25.06
C PRO A 155 23.57 8.80 -25.98
N ALA A 156 24.76 9.14 -25.50
CA ALA A 156 26.04 8.86 -26.13
C ALA A 156 27.14 8.63 -25.08
N GLY A 157 28.15 7.83 -25.42
CA GLY A 157 29.23 7.46 -24.51
C GLY A 157 28.80 6.48 -23.40
N SER A 158 29.59 6.42 -22.32
CA SER A 158 29.37 5.52 -21.17
C SER A 158 28.33 6.11 -20.21
N ILE A 159 27.07 5.69 -20.35
CA ILE A 159 25.98 6.07 -19.43
C ILE A 159 25.64 4.92 -18.47
N LYS A 160 25.24 5.25 -17.25
CA LYS A 160 24.75 4.32 -16.22
C LYS A 160 23.31 4.68 -15.87
N PRO A 161 22.34 4.31 -16.73
CA PRO A 161 20.94 4.58 -16.46
C PRO A 161 20.44 3.73 -15.28
N GLY A 162 19.37 4.18 -14.62
CA GLY A 162 18.80 3.48 -13.46
C GLY A 162 19.51 3.74 -12.12
N ASP A 163 20.34 4.78 -12.05
CA ASP A 163 20.90 5.26 -10.79
C ASP A 163 19.78 5.83 -9.91
N LYS A 164 19.83 5.66 -8.58
CA LYS A 164 18.79 6.21 -7.69
C LYS A 164 18.79 7.74 -7.74
N GLY A 165 17.71 8.31 -8.29
CA GLY A 165 17.49 9.74 -8.41
C GLY A 165 17.05 10.41 -7.12
N LYS A 166 16.90 11.72 -7.20
CA LYS A 166 16.17 12.51 -6.21
C LYS A 166 14.67 12.28 -6.34
N VAL A 167 14.17 12.17 -7.57
CA VAL A 167 12.85 11.67 -7.93
C VAL A 167 13.06 10.44 -8.80
N GLY A 168 12.51 9.29 -8.39
CA GLY A 168 12.63 8.06 -9.19
C GLY A 168 14.07 7.61 -9.48
N LEU A 169 14.38 7.48 -10.77
CA LEU A 169 15.68 7.09 -11.32
C LEU A 169 16.33 8.30 -12.00
N ALA A 170 17.65 8.27 -12.13
CA ALA A 170 18.44 9.37 -12.69
C ALA A 170 19.40 8.88 -13.78
N LEU A 171 19.89 9.83 -14.57
CA LEU A 171 21.01 9.63 -15.49
C LEU A 171 22.32 9.58 -14.70
N GLY A 172 22.86 8.38 -14.48
CA GLY A 172 24.18 8.17 -13.89
C GLY A 172 25.31 8.27 -14.91
N LEU A 173 26.43 8.88 -14.52
CA LEU A 173 27.59 9.16 -15.39
C LEU A 173 28.90 8.92 -14.61
N ASP A 174 29.92 8.37 -15.29
CA ASP A 174 31.16 7.89 -14.67
C ASP A 174 32.37 8.83 -14.86
N GLY A 175 32.19 9.96 -15.53
CA GLY A 175 33.25 10.89 -15.88
C GLY A 175 33.91 10.66 -17.24
N ASN A 176 33.64 9.52 -17.90
CA ASN A 176 34.33 9.09 -19.12
C ASN A 176 33.55 9.47 -20.39
N GLY A 177 33.10 10.72 -20.48
CA GLY A 177 32.47 11.28 -21.66
C GLY A 177 31.05 10.76 -21.97
N GLY A 178 30.42 10.04 -21.05
CA GLY A 178 28.98 9.74 -21.13
C GLY A 178 28.13 11.01 -21.00
N HIS A 179 27.09 11.13 -21.82
CA HIS A 179 26.20 12.28 -21.84
C HIS A 179 24.89 11.96 -22.59
N VAL A 180 23.94 12.89 -22.54
CA VAL A 180 22.77 12.89 -23.43
C VAL A 180 22.71 14.20 -24.21
N VAL A 181 22.23 14.12 -25.46
CA VAL A 181 22.14 15.26 -26.37
C VAL A 181 20.69 15.48 -26.79
N VAL A 182 20.20 16.70 -26.56
CA VAL A 182 18.96 17.20 -27.15
C VAL A 182 19.32 17.99 -28.40
N LYS A 183 18.77 17.58 -29.54
CA LYS A 183 19.06 18.23 -30.82
C LYS A 183 18.48 19.64 -30.87
N SER A 184 19.21 20.54 -31.53
CA SER A 184 18.76 21.91 -31.70
C SER A 184 17.38 21.95 -32.38
N ALA A 185 16.48 22.72 -31.81
CA ALA A 185 15.10 22.86 -32.28
C ALA A 185 14.65 24.31 -32.13
N ALA A 186 13.71 24.76 -32.96
CA ALA A 186 13.15 26.11 -32.88
C ALA A 186 12.49 26.39 -31.51
N SER A 187 11.92 25.36 -30.87
CA SER A 187 11.33 25.41 -29.53
C SER A 187 12.35 25.63 -28.41
N LEU A 188 13.65 25.40 -28.64
CA LEU A 188 14.73 25.54 -27.65
C LEU A 188 15.65 26.75 -27.93
N MET A 189 15.24 27.65 -28.82
CA MET A 189 15.96 28.89 -29.09
C MET A 189 15.70 29.91 -27.99
N LEU A 190 16.53 29.86 -26.94
CA LEU A 190 16.51 30.82 -25.84
C LEU A 190 16.93 32.21 -26.35
N THR A 191 16.27 33.25 -25.85
CA THR A 191 16.47 34.64 -26.30
C THR A 191 16.70 35.60 -25.14
N GLU A 192 15.64 36.25 -24.65
CA GLU A 192 15.73 37.35 -23.68
C GLU A 192 15.49 36.90 -22.24
N ALA A 193 14.80 35.78 -22.07
CA ALA A 193 14.57 35.17 -20.78
C ALA A 193 14.66 33.64 -20.86
N TYR A 194 15.11 33.01 -19.78
CA TYR A 194 15.06 31.55 -19.63
C TYR A 194 15.22 31.13 -18.17
N THR A 195 14.85 29.88 -17.90
CA THR A 195 15.23 29.15 -16.70
C THR A 195 15.75 27.78 -17.10
N ILE A 196 16.92 27.39 -16.57
CA ILE A 196 17.42 26.01 -16.66
C ILE A 196 17.58 25.51 -15.24
N SER A 197 17.01 24.35 -14.91
CA SER A 197 17.15 23.75 -13.60
C SER A 197 17.18 22.24 -13.62
N GLY A 198 17.74 21.65 -12.57
CA GLY A 198 17.73 20.20 -12.35
C GLY A 198 18.44 19.84 -11.06
N TRP A 199 18.41 18.56 -10.72
CA TRP A 199 19.19 17.98 -9.63
C TRP A 199 20.51 17.44 -10.14
N PHE A 200 21.57 17.72 -9.40
CA PHE A 200 22.92 17.28 -9.73
C PHE A 200 23.58 16.68 -8.51
N ARG A 201 24.22 15.53 -8.68
CA ARG A 201 25.07 14.87 -7.67
C ARG A 201 26.44 14.64 -8.26
N LEU A 202 27.48 15.02 -7.52
CA LEU A 202 28.87 14.73 -7.89
C LEU A 202 29.36 13.47 -7.16
N ASN A 203 29.99 12.52 -7.85
CA ASN A 203 30.51 11.29 -7.25
C ASN A 203 32.04 11.30 -7.11
N GLY A 204 32.72 12.23 -7.77
CA GLY A 204 34.16 12.37 -7.64
C GLY A 204 34.76 13.31 -8.67
N LYS A 205 36.08 13.41 -8.61
CA LYS A 205 36.84 14.16 -9.61
C LYS A 205 36.84 13.41 -10.94
N THR A 206 37.02 14.17 -12.01
CA THR A 206 37.29 13.68 -13.36
C THR A 206 38.78 13.88 -13.66
N GLU A 207 39.29 13.21 -14.71
CA GLU A 207 40.68 13.38 -15.13
C GLU A 207 41.00 14.81 -15.58
N SER A 208 40.02 15.52 -16.16
CA SER A 208 40.13 16.92 -16.56
C SER A 208 40.04 17.91 -15.39
N GLY A 209 39.60 17.47 -14.21
CA GLY A 209 39.31 18.34 -13.06
C GLY A 209 38.03 19.18 -13.20
N GLU A 210 37.19 18.86 -14.20
CA GLU A 210 35.92 19.53 -14.48
C GLU A 210 34.76 18.53 -14.53
N ASN A 211 33.64 18.88 -13.91
CA ASN A 211 32.40 18.12 -13.91
C ASN A 211 31.31 18.95 -14.64
N PRO A 212 31.13 18.76 -15.95
CA PRO A 212 30.13 19.49 -16.72
C PRO A 212 28.70 19.03 -16.39
N PHE A 213 27.79 19.98 -16.16
CA PHE A 213 26.38 19.69 -15.94
C PHE A 213 25.61 19.75 -17.24
N PHE A 214 25.70 20.88 -17.93
CA PHE A 214 25.07 21.07 -19.23
C PHE A 214 25.74 22.18 -20.02
N GLY A 215 25.56 22.16 -21.34
CA GLY A 215 26.10 23.18 -22.21
C GLY A 215 25.48 23.19 -23.60
N CYS A 216 25.64 24.32 -24.27
CA CYS A 216 25.27 24.54 -25.66
C CYS A 216 26.44 25.30 -26.29
N ASP A 217 27.07 24.74 -27.33
CA ASP A 217 28.39 25.20 -27.82
C ASP A 217 28.46 26.72 -27.96
N LYS A 218 29.43 27.33 -27.27
CA LYS A 218 29.64 28.80 -27.24
C LYS A 218 28.36 29.63 -27.07
N ALA A 219 27.35 29.11 -26.36
CA ALA A 219 26.13 29.83 -25.98
C ALA A 219 26.02 29.89 -24.46
N LEU A 220 26.07 28.72 -23.80
CA LEU A 220 26.15 28.61 -22.35
C LEU A 220 26.89 27.34 -21.93
N ALA A 221 27.47 27.36 -20.73
CA ALA A 221 28.08 26.18 -20.10
C ALA A 221 28.00 26.29 -18.58
N ALA A 222 27.52 25.23 -17.93
CA ALA A 222 27.47 25.09 -16.47
C ALA A 222 28.30 23.88 -16.04
N ARG A 223 29.21 24.07 -15.09
CA ARG A 223 30.09 23.01 -14.59
C ARG A 223 30.58 23.29 -13.17
N CYS A 224 31.05 22.25 -12.51
CA CYS A 224 31.89 22.36 -11.31
C CYS A 224 33.36 22.14 -11.67
N VAL A 225 34.25 23.00 -11.18
CA VAL A 225 35.69 22.94 -11.45
C VAL A 225 36.52 22.81 -10.18
N GLY A 226 37.70 22.21 -10.34
CA GLY A 226 38.69 22.11 -9.28
C GLY A 226 38.33 21.14 -8.17
N THR A 227 39.15 21.12 -7.12
CA THR A 227 39.02 20.14 -6.01
C THR A 227 38.00 20.55 -4.96
N THR A 228 37.61 21.82 -4.95
CA THR A 228 36.61 22.40 -4.06
C THR A 228 35.21 22.38 -4.65
N CYS A 229 35.01 21.88 -5.89
CA CYS A 229 33.72 21.91 -6.59
C CYS A 229 33.17 23.34 -6.70
N ASP A 230 33.98 24.23 -7.28
CA ASP A 230 33.56 25.61 -7.53
C ASP A 230 32.62 25.65 -8.72
N PHE A 231 31.51 26.36 -8.62
CA PHE A 231 30.58 26.52 -9.74
C PHE A 231 31.08 27.57 -10.72
N ASP A 232 31.21 27.15 -11.98
CA ASP A 232 31.58 27.98 -13.13
C ASP A 232 30.42 27.97 -14.12
N PHE A 233 29.91 29.16 -14.43
CA PHE A 233 28.90 29.36 -15.46
C PHE A 233 29.38 30.39 -16.46
N ARG A 234 29.21 30.09 -17.75
CA ARG A 234 29.61 30.96 -18.85
C ARG A 234 28.45 31.18 -19.79
N GLN A 235 28.32 32.41 -20.29
CA GLN A 235 27.37 32.77 -21.34
C GLN A 235 28.09 33.53 -22.44
N TRP A 236 27.77 33.23 -23.69
CA TRP A 236 28.37 33.86 -24.85
C TRP A 236 27.33 34.68 -25.61
N PRO A 237 27.59 35.97 -25.87
CA PRO A 237 26.82 36.74 -26.83
C PRO A 237 27.08 36.25 -28.26
N ALA A 238 26.17 36.56 -29.17
CA ALA A 238 26.33 36.22 -30.58
C ALA A 238 27.61 36.87 -31.15
N GLY A 239 28.59 36.04 -31.55
CA GLY A 239 29.84 36.49 -32.15
C GLY A 239 30.85 37.14 -31.19
N GLY A 240 30.65 37.05 -29.86
CA GLY A 240 31.57 37.63 -28.86
C GLY A 240 32.27 36.62 -27.96
N ALA A 241 33.14 37.12 -27.09
CA ALA A 241 33.86 36.33 -26.09
C ALA A 241 32.93 35.87 -24.95
N ALA A 242 33.32 34.80 -24.25
CA ALA A 242 32.59 34.30 -23.08
C ALA A 242 32.52 35.38 -22.00
N TRP A 243 31.33 35.61 -21.47
CA TRP A 243 31.16 36.25 -20.17
C TRP A 243 31.13 35.17 -19.10
N GLU A 244 31.93 35.34 -18.06
CA GLU A 244 32.03 34.42 -16.93
C GLU A 244 31.21 34.96 -15.76
N PHE A 245 30.28 34.14 -15.26
CA PHE A 245 29.54 34.46 -14.04
C PHE A 245 30.49 34.43 -12.84
N PRO A 246 30.34 35.33 -11.85
CA PRO A 246 31.20 35.33 -10.66
C PRO A 246 31.30 33.95 -10.03
N ALA A 247 32.52 33.41 -9.94
CA ALA A 247 32.77 32.05 -9.47
C ALA A 247 32.23 31.84 -8.04
N GLN A 248 31.50 30.75 -7.82
CA GLN A 248 31.00 30.38 -6.49
C GLN A 248 31.86 29.27 -5.92
N LYS A 249 32.63 29.59 -4.88
CA LYS A 249 33.56 28.66 -4.24
C LYS A 249 32.83 27.64 -3.39
N SER A 250 33.31 26.39 -3.39
CA SER A 250 32.74 25.32 -2.56
C SER A 250 31.22 25.17 -2.70
N PHE A 251 30.75 25.22 -3.95
CA PHE A 251 29.34 25.31 -4.26
C PHE A 251 28.60 23.99 -3.99
N MET A 252 29.27 22.85 -4.18
CA MET A 252 28.73 21.51 -3.95
C MET A 252 29.70 20.63 -3.17
N THR A 253 29.15 19.58 -2.56
CA THR A 253 29.90 18.50 -1.93
C THR A 253 29.68 17.18 -2.66
N TRP A 254 30.64 16.26 -2.54
CA TRP A 254 30.53 14.92 -3.10
C TRP A 254 29.36 14.15 -2.48
N PHE A 255 28.78 13.26 -3.28
CA PHE A 255 27.70 12.31 -2.95
C PHE A 255 26.40 12.94 -2.43
N SER A 256 26.23 14.25 -2.60
CA SER A 256 25.05 15.00 -2.16
C SER A 256 24.31 15.56 -3.37
N TRP A 257 22.99 15.44 -3.37
CA TRP A 257 22.12 16.04 -4.38
C TRP A 257 21.90 17.53 -4.10
N TYR A 258 22.07 18.36 -5.13
CA TYR A 258 21.74 19.78 -5.10
C TYR A 258 20.80 20.12 -6.25
N HIS A 259 19.75 20.87 -5.94
CA HIS A 259 18.91 21.47 -6.98
C HIS A 259 19.55 22.78 -7.40
N ILE A 260 19.94 22.87 -8.67
CA ILE A 260 20.57 24.07 -9.23
C ILE A 260 19.59 24.66 -10.24
N ALA A 261 19.35 25.97 -10.14
CA ALA A 261 18.59 26.70 -11.14
C ALA A 261 19.32 27.96 -11.56
N ILE A 262 19.20 28.31 -12.83
CA ILE A 262 19.77 29.52 -13.43
C ILE A 262 18.64 30.22 -14.15
N THR A 263 18.30 31.44 -13.72
CA THR A 263 17.33 32.29 -14.42
C THR A 263 18.07 33.42 -15.11
N PHE A 264 17.72 33.69 -16.35
CA PHE A 264 18.16 34.88 -17.07
C PHE A 264 16.93 35.69 -17.44
N GLN A 265 16.94 36.98 -17.11
CA GLN A 265 15.99 37.98 -17.60
C GLN A 265 16.85 39.17 -18.02
N ARG A 266 17.08 39.32 -19.32
CA ARG A 266 18.07 40.26 -19.87
C ARG A 266 18.15 41.58 -19.11
N PRO A 267 19.36 42.02 -18.69
CA PRO A 267 20.65 41.32 -18.71
C PRO A 267 20.91 40.45 -17.47
N ARG A 268 19.96 40.39 -16.53
CA ARG A 268 20.17 39.84 -15.19
C ARG A 268 20.16 38.32 -15.21
N LEU A 269 21.28 37.72 -14.77
CA LEU A 269 21.36 36.31 -14.45
C LEU A 269 21.31 36.11 -12.93
N THR A 270 20.55 35.13 -12.46
CA THR A 270 20.49 34.72 -11.04
C THR A 270 20.70 33.22 -10.92
N LEU A 271 21.63 32.84 -10.03
CA LEU A 271 21.96 31.48 -9.68
C LEU A 271 21.26 31.11 -8.36
N TYR A 272 20.61 29.95 -8.37
CA TYR A 272 19.95 29.38 -7.21
C TYR A 272 20.56 28.03 -6.84
N ARG A 273 20.58 27.74 -5.54
CA ARG A 273 20.94 26.43 -5.00
C ARG A 273 19.92 26.05 -3.95
N ASN A 274 19.32 24.87 -4.08
CA ASN A 274 18.32 24.33 -3.16
C ASN A 274 17.17 25.31 -2.87
N GLY A 275 16.67 25.98 -3.92
CA GLY A 275 15.55 26.92 -3.81
C GLY A 275 15.93 28.34 -3.39
N GLU A 276 17.18 28.60 -3.03
CA GLU A 276 17.65 29.91 -2.53
C GLU A 276 18.52 30.63 -3.53
N ILE A 277 18.45 31.98 -3.56
CA ILE A 277 19.37 32.81 -4.35
C ILE A 277 20.77 32.70 -3.74
N VAL A 278 21.74 32.34 -4.57
CA VAL A 278 23.17 32.34 -4.18
C VAL A 278 23.85 33.63 -4.63
N ALA A 279 23.66 33.99 -5.89
CA ALA A 279 24.28 35.16 -6.48
C ALA A 279 23.49 35.63 -7.71
N SER A 280 23.66 36.90 -8.07
CA SER A 280 23.15 37.46 -9.31
C SER A 280 24.15 38.45 -9.89
N ALA A 281 24.22 38.52 -11.21
CA ALA A 281 25.07 39.46 -11.94
C ALA A 281 24.44 39.81 -13.29
N ASP A 282 24.81 40.96 -13.83
CA ASP A 282 24.38 41.37 -15.17
C ASP A 282 25.34 40.76 -16.18
N GLY A 283 24.79 39.92 -17.06
CA GLY A 283 25.51 39.23 -18.13
C GLY A 283 25.38 39.92 -19.47
N PRO A 284 25.77 39.23 -20.56
CA PRO A 284 25.65 39.78 -21.90
C PRO A 284 24.18 39.92 -22.32
N ASP A 285 23.89 40.96 -23.11
CA ASP A 285 22.53 41.22 -23.60
C ASP A 285 22.00 40.10 -24.49
N THR A 286 22.85 39.33 -25.17
CA THR A 286 22.41 38.28 -26.09
C THR A 286 22.87 36.90 -25.63
N ILE A 287 22.14 35.88 -26.08
CA ILE A 287 22.53 34.48 -26.04
C ILE A 287 22.31 33.88 -27.44
N ALA A 288 23.17 32.96 -27.85
CA ALA A 288 23.19 32.44 -29.21
C ALA A 288 22.92 30.92 -29.26
N THR A 289 21.81 30.42 -28.71
CA THR A 289 21.53 28.96 -28.72
C THR A 289 21.03 28.43 -30.07
N ALA A 290 20.71 29.30 -31.03
CA ALA A 290 20.18 28.90 -32.33
C ALA A 290 21.14 27.98 -33.10
N GLY A 291 20.63 26.83 -33.55
CA GLY A 291 21.37 25.84 -34.35
C GLY A 291 22.41 25.04 -33.57
N ARG A 292 22.33 25.01 -32.24
CA ARG A 292 23.31 24.35 -31.36
C ARG A 292 22.62 23.36 -30.45
N ASP A 293 23.20 22.19 -30.32
CA ASP A 293 22.65 21.11 -29.50
C ASP A 293 22.84 21.41 -28.01
N LEU A 294 21.93 20.91 -27.17
CA LEU A 294 22.04 20.96 -25.73
C LEU A 294 22.60 19.63 -25.23
N TRP A 295 23.73 19.68 -24.53
CA TRP A 295 24.42 18.54 -23.97
C TRP A 295 24.20 18.52 -22.46
N LEU A 296 23.87 17.36 -21.90
CA LEU A 296 23.78 17.12 -20.45
C LEU A 296 24.82 16.08 -20.04
N GLY A 297 25.62 16.40 -19.02
CA GLY A 297 26.71 15.55 -18.54
C GLY A 297 28.03 15.69 -19.30
N ALA A 298 28.08 16.52 -20.34
CA ALA A 298 29.30 16.89 -21.07
C ALA A 298 29.14 18.27 -21.71
N LEU A 299 30.24 18.83 -22.22
CA LEU A 299 30.22 20.00 -23.12
C LEU A 299 30.66 19.57 -24.51
N GLU A 300 30.09 20.19 -25.55
CA GLU A 300 30.49 19.90 -26.93
C GLU A 300 31.99 20.13 -27.14
N GLY A 301 32.66 19.16 -27.76
CA GLY A 301 34.11 19.20 -28.00
C GLY A 301 34.99 19.05 -26.75
N SER A 302 34.42 18.84 -25.57
CA SER A 302 35.19 18.53 -24.35
C SER A 302 35.58 17.04 -24.29
N GLY A 303 36.77 16.76 -23.79
CA GLY A 303 37.29 15.39 -23.65
C GLY A 303 36.86 14.65 -22.38
N GLY A 304 36.05 15.26 -21.50
CA GLY A 304 35.64 14.70 -20.21
C GLY A 304 34.14 14.89 -19.94
N GLY A 305 33.57 14.02 -19.11
CA GLY A 305 32.15 14.04 -18.74
C GLY A 305 31.93 14.21 -17.24
N LEU A 306 30.67 14.32 -16.82
CA LEU A 306 30.26 14.36 -15.43
C LEU A 306 30.57 13.03 -14.74
N ASN A 307 31.27 13.06 -13.60
CA ASN A 307 31.31 11.93 -12.68
C ASN A 307 30.26 12.15 -11.59
N GLY A 308 29.06 11.59 -11.77
CA GLY A 308 27.90 12.00 -11.00
C GLY A 308 26.57 11.48 -11.52
N ALA A 309 25.49 12.20 -11.23
CA ALA A 309 24.17 11.94 -11.77
C ALA A 309 23.37 13.24 -11.97
N ILE A 310 22.45 13.21 -12.92
CA ILE A 310 21.51 14.30 -13.27
C ILE A 310 20.08 13.76 -13.18
N ASP A 311 19.17 14.55 -12.63
CA ASP A 311 17.77 14.18 -12.43
C ASP A 311 16.83 15.40 -12.57
N GLU A 312 15.59 15.17 -13.03
CA GLU A 312 14.54 16.19 -13.24
C GLU A 312 15.03 17.47 -13.95
N PHE A 313 15.65 17.32 -15.12
CA PHE A 313 16.23 18.44 -15.87
C PHE A 313 15.14 19.18 -16.68
N THR A 314 15.08 20.50 -16.55
CA THR A 314 14.06 21.33 -17.21
C THR A 314 14.64 22.59 -17.84
N VAL A 315 13.99 23.04 -18.92
CA VAL A 315 14.25 24.33 -19.59
C VAL A 315 12.93 25.06 -19.79
N SER A 316 12.88 26.33 -19.39
CA SER A 316 11.76 27.25 -19.67
C SER A 316 12.22 28.48 -20.44
N ASP A 317 11.33 29.07 -21.25
CA ASP A 317 11.56 30.32 -22.01
C ASP A 317 11.26 31.60 -21.20
N THR A 318 11.10 31.46 -19.89
CA THR A 318 10.82 32.56 -18.96
C THR A 318 11.76 32.49 -17.76
N ALA A 319 12.04 33.63 -17.16
CA ALA A 319 12.73 33.70 -15.87
C ALA A 319 11.73 33.38 -14.75
N ARG A 320 11.77 32.14 -14.25
CA ARG A 320 10.92 31.70 -13.14
C ARG A 320 11.28 32.48 -11.87
N SER A 321 10.25 32.84 -11.10
CA SER A 321 10.43 33.63 -9.87
C SER A 321 11.12 32.80 -8.78
N LEU A 322 11.68 33.48 -7.76
CA LEU A 322 12.16 32.81 -6.54
C LEU A 322 11.08 31.91 -5.92
N ALA A 323 9.83 32.37 -5.89
CA ALA A 323 8.72 31.57 -5.36
C ALA A 323 8.53 30.26 -6.15
N TRP A 324 8.63 30.30 -7.48
CA TRP A 324 8.58 29.09 -8.31
C TRP A 324 9.75 28.16 -7.99
N ILE A 325 10.99 28.65 -8.05
CA ILE A 325 12.20 27.85 -7.85
C ILE A 325 12.24 27.22 -6.44
N ARG A 326 11.90 27.98 -5.40
CA ARG A 326 11.86 27.47 -4.02
C ARG A 326 10.74 26.43 -3.84
N THR A 327 9.57 26.65 -4.42
CA THR A 327 8.47 25.69 -4.32
C THR A 327 8.76 24.41 -5.09
N SER A 328 9.42 24.48 -6.27
CA SER A 328 9.90 23.31 -7.00
C SER A 328 10.90 22.49 -6.18
N TYR A 329 11.84 23.15 -5.50
CA TYR A 329 12.76 22.48 -4.58
C TYR A 329 12.02 21.79 -3.43
N ASN A 330 11.11 22.47 -2.73
CA ASN A 330 10.37 21.89 -1.60
C ASN A 330 9.54 20.68 -2.04
N ASN A 331 8.81 20.82 -3.15
CA ASN A 331 7.98 19.79 -3.78
C ASN A 331 8.79 18.51 -4.10
N GLN A 332 9.99 18.65 -4.67
CA GLN A 332 10.80 17.50 -5.10
C GLN A 332 11.73 16.96 -4.00
N ASN A 333 12.16 17.80 -3.05
CA ASN A 333 13.10 17.39 -2.00
C ASN A 333 12.46 16.48 -0.95
N ALA A 334 11.19 16.73 -0.63
CA ALA A 334 10.42 15.98 0.38
C ALA A 334 8.93 15.85 -0.02
N PRO A 335 8.61 15.18 -1.14
CA PRO A 335 7.28 15.18 -1.74
C PRO A 335 6.18 14.68 -0.79
N ALA A 336 6.45 13.64 0.00
CA ALA A 336 5.48 13.10 0.96
C ALA A 336 5.07 14.10 2.06
N THR A 337 5.96 15.06 2.39
CA THR A 337 5.62 16.14 3.33
C THR A 337 5.03 17.35 2.62
N PHE A 338 5.32 17.55 1.33
CA PHE A 338 4.75 18.64 0.53
C PHE A 338 3.30 18.34 0.13
N ALA A 339 3.02 17.12 -0.34
CA ALA A 339 1.71 16.62 -0.74
C ALA A 339 1.37 15.34 0.05
N ALA A 340 0.75 15.51 1.23
CA ALA A 340 0.43 14.41 2.13
C ALA A 340 -0.80 13.64 1.65
N VAL A 341 -0.66 12.33 1.44
CA VAL A 341 -1.75 11.46 0.97
C VAL A 341 -2.42 10.76 2.15
N GLY A 342 -3.74 10.89 2.25
CA GLY A 342 -4.56 10.27 3.28
C GLY A 342 -4.88 8.79 3.01
N PRO A 343 -5.59 8.13 3.95
CA PRO A 343 -6.02 6.74 3.79
C PRO A 343 -7.03 6.58 2.65
N GLU A 344 -7.09 5.38 2.06
CA GLU A 344 -8.12 5.01 1.09
C GLU A 344 -9.52 5.09 1.72
N ARG A 345 -10.49 5.49 0.91
CA ARG A 345 -11.91 5.48 1.24
C ARG A 345 -12.69 4.90 0.07
N ASP A 346 -13.73 4.13 0.36
CA ASP A 346 -14.75 3.71 -0.62
C ASP A 346 -16.01 4.58 -0.42
N PRO A 347 -16.28 5.57 -1.29
CA PRO A 347 -17.48 6.42 -1.17
C PRO A 347 -18.79 5.64 -1.29
N ALA A 348 -18.80 4.50 -1.98
CA ALA A 348 -19.98 3.64 -2.05
C ALA A 348 -20.23 2.94 -0.71
N ALA A 349 -19.16 2.46 -0.06
CA ALA A 349 -19.25 1.93 1.30
C ALA A 349 -19.78 2.98 2.29
N LYS A 350 -19.26 4.21 2.24
CA LYS A 350 -19.76 5.31 3.07
C LYS A 350 -21.25 5.60 2.83
N ARG A 351 -21.69 5.66 1.57
CA ARG A 351 -23.12 5.84 1.23
C ARG A 351 -23.97 4.69 1.75
N ALA A 352 -23.47 3.45 1.69
CA ALA A 352 -24.15 2.29 2.24
C ALA A 352 -24.27 2.40 3.78
N THR A 353 -23.21 2.79 4.47
CA THR A 353 -23.23 3.07 5.92
C THR A 353 -24.21 4.20 6.27
N ASP A 354 -24.21 5.30 5.51
CA ASP A 354 -25.15 6.40 5.69
C ASP A 354 -26.62 5.95 5.53
N SER A 355 -26.89 4.99 4.63
CA SER A 355 -28.23 4.42 4.42
C SER A 355 -28.72 3.51 5.56
N GLN A 356 -27.80 3.01 6.39
CA GLN A 356 -28.09 2.14 7.55
C GLN A 356 -28.42 2.93 8.83
N LYS A 357 -28.13 4.24 8.86
CA LYS A 357 -28.34 5.11 10.03
C LYS A 357 -29.78 5.05 10.54
N GLY A 358 -29.92 4.84 11.85
CA GLY A 358 -31.21 4.75 12.54
C GLY A 358 -31.98 3.43 12.35
N ARG A 359 -31.54 2.53 11.47
CA ARG A 359 -32.21 1.22 11.25
C ARG A 359 -31.63 0.12 12.13
N GLY A 360 -30.30 0.03 12.17
CA GLY A 360 -29.60 -1.04 12.87
C GLY A 360 -29.83 -2.45 12.30
N PRO A 361 -29.23 -3.47 12.93
CA PRO A 361 -29.37 -4.87 12.54
C PRO A 361 -30.81 -5.37 12.75
N SER A 362 -31.33 -6.13 11.78
CA SER A 362 -32.70 -6.68 11.78
C SER A 362 -32.70 -8.19 11.95
N LEU A 363 -33.46 -8.71 12.92
CA LEU A 363 -33.54 -10.14 13.23
C LEU A 363 -33.84 -10.97 11.97
N GLY A 364 -33.17 -12.11 11.80
CA GLY A 364 -33.37 -12.99 10.64
C GLY A 364 -32.64 -12.55 9.37
N LYS A 365 -31.89 -11.43 9.39
CA LYS A 365 -31.15 -10.92 8.24
C LYS A 365 -29.67 -10.75 8.58
N PRO A 366 -28.75 -10.93 7.61
CA PRO A 366 -27.35 -10.54 7.77
C PRO A 366 -27.21 -9.06 8.15
N TRP A 367 -26.07 -8.70 8.72
CA TRP A 367 -25.70 -7.34 9.03
C TRP A 367 -24.30 -7.04 8.49
N ASP A 368 -24.19 -5.96 7.71
CA ASP A 368 -22.94 -5.55 7.09
C ASP A 368 -22.45 -4.25 7.73
N VAL A 369 -21.12 -4.13 7.87
CA VAL A 369 -20.43 -2.86 8.14
C VAL A 369 -19.62 -2.51 6.90
N PRO A 370 -20.21 -1.79 5.92
CA PRO A 370 -19.64 -1.63 4.58
C PRO A 370 -18.23 -1.04 4.57
N GLU A 371 -17.99 0.03 5.34
CA GLU A 371 -16.69 0.70 5.41
C GLU A 371 -15.55 -0.19 5.96
N LEU A 372 -15.89 -1.29 6.65
CA LEU A 372 -14.91 -2.27 7.13
C LEU A 372 -14.91 -3.56 6.31
N ASN A 373 -15.75 -3.67 5.27
CA ASN A 373 -16.00 -4.90 4.54
C ASN A 373 -16.26 -6.11 5.48
N LEU A 374 -17.06 -5.87 6.53
CA LEU A 374 -17.38 -6.86 7.55
C LEU A 374 -18.80 -7.37 7.34
N HIS A 375 -18.94 -8.69 7.18
CA HIS A 375 -20.21 -9.37 6.97
C HIS A 375 -20.53 -10.25 8.17
N LEU A 376 -21.69 -10.02 8.82
CA LEU A 376 -22.16 -10.84 9.93
C LEU A 376 -23.44 -11.59 9.55
N ILE A 377 -23.47 -12.87 9.88
CA ILE A 377 -24.56 -13.79 9.59
C ILE A 377 -25.47 -13.90 10.80
N TRP A 378 -26.78 -13.82 10.58
CA TRP A 378 -27.77 -14.07 11.63
C TRP A 378 -27.81 -15.56 12.02
N ILE A 379 -27.59 -15.82 13.30
CA ILE A 379 -27.69 -17.13 13.93
C ILE A 379 -28.97 -17.16 14.78
N PRO A 380 -29.95 -18.03 14.45
CA PRO A 380 -31.21 -18.06 15.17
C PRO A 380 -31.06 -18.65 16.58
N ALA A 381 -31.93 -18.26 17.50
CA ALA A 381 -32.05 -18.93 18.80
C ALA A 381 -32.38 -20.42 18.61
N GLY A 382 -31.92 -21.26 19.54
CA GLY A 382 -32.10 -22.71 19.45
C GLY A 382 -31.51 -23.45 20.64
N ALA A 383 -31.39 -24.77 20.52
CA ALA A 383 -30.68 -25.60 21.48
C ALA A 383 -29.94 -26.70 20.73
N PHE A 384 -28.79 -27.12 21.28
CA PHE A 384 -27.94 -28.14 20.65
C PHE A 384 -27.20 -28.97 21.70
N PRO A 385 -26.77 -30.19 21.35
CA PRO A 385 -25.87 -30.96 22.22
C PRO A 385 -24.46 -30.35 22.18
N MET A 386 -24.09 -29.64 23.24
CA MET A 386 -22.76 -29.04 23.41
C MET A 386 -21.78 -30.03 24.05
N GLY A 387 -20.54 -30.06 23.55
CA GLY A 387 -19.49 -30.98 23.99
C GLY A 387 -19.46 -32.28 23.20
N SER A 388 -18.67 -33.24 23.68
CA SER A 388 -18.38 -34.49 22.97
C SER A 388 -19.08 -35.71 23.55
N THR A 389 -19.48 -36.62 22.66
CA THR A 389 -19.81 -38.01 22.99
C THR A 389 -18.55 -38.82 23.26
N GLN A 390 -18.70 -39.98 23.91
CA GLN A 390 -17.58 -40.91 24.10
C GLN A 390 -16.97 -41.34 22.75
N ARG A 391 -17.80 -41.59 21.73
CA ARG A 391 -17.34 -41.95 20.39
C ARG A 391 -16.47 -40.86 19.76
N GLU A 392 -16.83 -39.59 19.96
CA GLU A 392 -16.05 -38.47 19.43
C GLU A 392 -14.69 -38.37 20.12
N ARG A 393 -14.62 -38.57 21.44
CA ARG A 393 -13.36 -38.60 22.19
C ARG A 393 -12.48 -39.78 21.81
N ASP A 394 -13.06 -40.97 21.66
CA ASP A 394 -12.33 -42.18 21.23
C ASP A 394 -11.73 -41.98 19.83
N TRP A 395 -12.47 -41.32 18.93
CA TRP A 395 -11.96 -40.97 17.61
C TRP A 395 -10.85 -39.92 17.69
N ALA A 396 -11.02 -38.89 18.53
CA ALA A 396 -10.05 -37.80 18.67
C ALA A 396 -8.66 -38.29 19.10
N VAL A 397 -8.58 -39.30 19.96
CA VAL A 397 -7.30 -39.88 20.44
C VAL A 397 -6.80 -41.04 19.58
N SER A 398 -7.53 -41.39 18.51
CA SER A 398 -7.11 -42.45 17.57
C SER A 398 -5.87 -42.05 16.77
N LEU A 399 -5.29 -42.98 16.02
CA LEU A 399 -4.19 -42.69 15.08
C LEU A 399 -4.55 -41.63 14.03
N GLN A 400 -5.85 -41.49 13.70
CA GLN A 400 -6.32 -40.47 12.79
C GLN A 400 -6.50 -39.12 13.49
N GLY A 401 -6.99 -39.10 14.74
CA GLY A 401 -7.27 -37.88 15.49
C GLY A 401 -6.05 -37.26 16.17
N LYS A 402 -5.13 -38.07 16.71
CA LYS A 402 -3.87 -37.66 17.35
C LYS A 402 -4.00 -36.65 18.52
N ALA A 403 -5.20 -36.44 19.07
CA ALA A 403 -5.37 -35.57 20.22
C ALA A 403 -4.83 -36.20 21.50
N ASN A 404 -4.37 -35.35 22.43
CA ASN A 404 -3.96 -35.77 23.76
C ASN A 404 -5.21 -36.06 24.62
N PRO A 405 -5.40 -37.29 25.15
CA PRO A 405 -6.56 -37.64 25.97
C PRO A 405 -6.73 -36.77 27.22
N GLU A 406 -5.65 -36.23 27.78
CA GLU A 406 -5.70 -35.36 28.97
C GLU A 406 -6.39 -34.03 28.68
N LEU A 407 -6.26 -33.52 27.46
CA LEU A 407 -6.86 -32.26 27.02
C LEU A 407 -8.35 -32.39 26.67
N LEU A 408 -8.90 -33.60 26.61
CA LEU A 408 -10.31 -33.84 26.26
C LEU A 408 -11.22 -34.00 27.49
N LYS A 409 -10.66 -34.00 28.70
CA LYS A 409 -11.41 -34.24 29.95
C LYS A 409 -12.36 -33.11 30.30
N ASP A 410 -12.12 -31.92 29.77
CA ASP A 410 -12.88 -30.70 29.98
C ASP A 410 -14.06 -30.54 29.00
N GLU A 411 -14.20 -31.43 28.01
CA GLU A 411 -15.33 -31.47 27.08
C GLU A 411 -16.61 -32.09 27.69
N GLY A 412 -16.51 -32.56 28.93
CA GLY A 412 -17.58 -33.22 29.67
C GLY A 412 -17.82 -34.68 29.24
N GLU A 413 -18.28 -35.53 30.17
CA GLU A 413 -18.46 -36.96 29.90
C GLU A 413 -19.54 -37.24 28.85
N LYS A 414 -20.55 -36.37 28.72
CA LYS A 414 -21.66 -36.48 27.77
C LYS A 414 -22.07 -35.09 27.26
N PRO A 415 -22.51 -34.96 26.00
CA PRO A 415 -23.00 -33.70 25.49
C PRO A 415 -24.21 -33.21 26.28
N ARG A 416 -24.23 -31.92 26.61
CA ARG A 416 -25.32 -31.27 27.34
C ARG A 416 -26.22 -30.53 26.37
N LEU A 417 -27.53 -30.76 26.44
CA LEU A 417 -28.49 -29.96 25.68
C LEU A 417 -28.45 -28.52 26.20
N THR A 418 -27.84 -27.64 25.41
CA THR A 418 -27.50 -26.27 25.82
C THR A 418 -28.33 -25.28 25.02
N PRO A 419 -29.09 -24.38 25.69
CA PRO A 419 -29.91 -23.40 25.00
C PRO A 419 -29.11 -22.16 24.60
N VAL A 420 -29.38 -21.68 23.39
CA VAL A 420 -29.01 -20.35 22.87
C VAL A 420 -30.30 -19.54 22.82
N ASN A 421 -30.58 -18.82 23.90
CA ASN A 421 -31.90 -18.21 24.15
C ASN A 421 -32.24 -17.03 23.23
N THR A 422 -31.22 -16.35 22.73
CA THR A 422 -31.37 -15.18 21.85
C THR A 422 -30.54 -15.39 20.61
N GLY A 423 -31.13 -15.11 19.44
CA GLY A 423 -30.35 -15.06 18.22
C GLY A 423 -29.34 -13.90 18.25
N PHE A 424 -28.27 -14.05 17.50
CA PHE A 424 -27.14 -13.13 17.45
C PHE A 424 -26.57 -13.11 16.03
N TRP A 425 -25.65 -12.21 15.77
CA TRP A 425 -24.91 -12.15 14.51
C TRP A 425 -23.48 -12.59 14.76
N LEU A 426 -22.93 -13.42 13.89
CA LEU A 426 -21.54 -13.84 13.94
C LEU A 426 -20.84 -13.48 12.65
N GLY A 427 -19.61 -12.97 12.73
CA GLY A 427 -18.77 -12.70 11.58
C GLY A 427 -18.69 -13.93 10.69
N GLN A 428 -18.95 -13.75 9.40
CA GLN A 428 -18.86 -14.83 8.42
C GLN A 428 -17.48 -15.47 8.43
N THR A 429 -16.45 -14.65 8.64
CA THR A 429 -15.04 -15.01 8.71
C THR A 429 -14.41 -14.58 10.03
N GLU A 430 -13.18 -15.00 10.27
CA GLU A 430 -12.28 -14.34 11.22
C GLU A 430 -12.07 -12.86 10.84
N VAL A 431 -11.67 -12.03 11.82
CA VAL A 431 -11.31 -10.63 11.60
C VAL A 431 -10.04 -10.56 10.77
N THR A 432 -10.07 -9.80 9.67
CA THR A 432 -8.94 -9.72 8.75
C THR A 432 -7.89 -8.69 9.18
N VAL A 433 -6.68 -8.81 8.64
CA VAL A 433 -5.63 -7.80 8.80
C VAL A 433 -6.07 -6.42 8.28
N LEU A 434 -6.90 -6.34 7.23
CA LEU A 434 -7.49 -5.08 6.74
C LEU A 434 -8.39 -4.44 7.81
N GLN A 435 -9.32 -5.22 8.34
CA GLN A 435 -10.26 -4.78 9.38
C GLN A 435 -9.50 -4.31 10.61
N TRP A 436 -8.50 -5.07 11.04
CA TRP A 436 -7.60 -4.70 12.13
C TRP A 436 -6.82 -3.41 11.87
N ARG A 437 -6.34 -3.20 10.64
CA ARG A 437 -5.64 -1.97 10.23
C ARG A 437 -6.51 -0.74 10.42
N TYR A 438 -7.79 -0.80 10.03
CA TYR A 438 -8.72 0.31 10.25
C TYR A 438 -8.85 0.68 11.73
N PHE A 439 -8.91 -0.30 12.63
CA PHE A 439 -8.91 -0.06 14.07
C PHE A 439 -7.63 0.65 14.52
N ILE A 440 -6.46 0.17 14.10
CA ILE A 440 -5.17 0.72 14.50
C ILE A 440 -4.97 2.14 13.94
N ASP A 441 -5.39 2.41 12.71
CA ASP A 441 -5.28 3.73 12.12
C ASP A 441 -6.22 4.75 12.78
N ALA A 442 -7.42 4.30 13.18
CA ALA A 442 -8.39 5.14 13.86
C ALA A 442 -8.02 5.45 15.33
N THR A 443 -7.36 4.53 16.01
CA THR A 443 -7.15 4.61 17.48
C THR A 443 -5.70 4.79 17.90
N ARG A 444 -4.75 4.46 17.01
CA ARG A 444 -3.32 4.31 17.35
C ARG A 444 -3.08 3.30 18.48
N TYR A 445 -3.98 2.32 18.63
CA TYR A 445 -3.87 1.28 19.64
C TYR A 445 -2.57 0.46 19.45
N LYS A 446 -1.95 0.10 20.57
CA LYS A 446 -0.73 -0.70 20.63
C LYS A 446 -1.07 -2.05 21.26
N THR A 447 -0.77 -3.14 20.57
CA THR A 447 -1.17 -4.49 21.02
C THR A 447 -0.36 -4.98 22.21
N ASP A 448 -0.84 -6.02 22.90
CA ASP A 448 -0.08 -6.69 23.96
C ASP A 448 1.27 -7.23 23.43
N ALA A 449 1.30 -7.75 22.20
CA ALA A 449 2.54 -8.19 21.55
C ALA A 449 3.51 -7.03 21.29
N GLU A 450 3.02 -5.89 20.79
CA GLU A 450 3.84 -4.68 20.57
C GLU A 450 4.32 -4.07 21.90
N THR A 451 3.53 -4.17 22.96
CA THR A 451 3.86 -3.66 24.30
C THR A 451 4.91 -4.52 24.98
N ARG A 452 4.76 -5.86 24.91
CA ARG A 452 5.73 -6.82 25.43
C ARG A 452 6.99 -6.93 24.56
N GLY A 453 6.90 -6.56 23.27
CA GLY A 453 7.99 -6.64 22.30
C GLY A 453 8.23 -8.04 21.72
N ASN A 454 7.25 -8.95 21.83
CA ASN A 454 7.34 -10.30 21.24
C ASN A 454 5.96 -10.97 21.08
N ALA A 455 5.94 -11.98 20.21
CA ALA A 455 4.83 -12.92 20.04
C ALA A 455 5.36 -14.36 19.98
N ARG A 456 4.52 -15.34 20.33
CA ARG A 456 4.88 -16.76 20.26
C ARG A 456 4.60 -17.28 18.85
N CYS A 457 5.65 -17.65 18.11
CA CYS A 457 5.52 -18.06 16.72
C CYS A 457 6.30 -19.36 16.45
N HIS A 458 5.98 -20.01 15.33
CA HIS A 458 6.68 -21.22 14.89
C HIS A 458 7.97 -20.89 14.16
N ARG A 459 9.06 -21.59 14.48
CA ARG A 459 10.30 -21.60 13.69
C ARG A 459 10.43 -22.90 12.91
N PRO A 460 10.07 -22.92 11.61
CA PRO A 460 9.96 -24.16 10.84
C PRO A 460 11.28 -24.91 10.65
N ILE A 461 12.42 -24.21 10.57
CA ILE A 461 13.74 -24.85 10.43
C ILE A 461 14.10 -25.70 11.66
N ARG A 462 13.67 -25.27 12.86
CA ARG A 462 13.97 -25.95 14.12
C ARG A 462 12.79 -26.77 14.64
N ALA A 463 11.61 -26.65 14.01
CA ALA A 463 10.34 -27.21 14.48
C ALA A 463 10.03 -26.87 15.95
N VAL A 464 10.24 -25.61 16.34
CA VAL A 464 9.99 -25.12 17.72
C VAL A 464 9.01 -23.96 17.76
N TRP A 465 8.25 -23.89 18.86
CA TRP A 465 7.38 -22.77 19.21
C TRP A 465 8.05 -21.94 20.30
N GLU A 466 8.38 -20.69 20.00
CA GLU A 466 9.08 -19.82 20.95
C GLU A 466 8.59 -18.38 20.86
N TRP A 467 8.88 -17.61 21.92
CA TRP A 467 8.68 -16.16 21.92
C TRP A 467 9.75 -15.50 21.06
N ILE A 468 9.34 -14.95 19.92
CA ILE A 468 10.24 -14.30 18.98
C ILE A 468 10.19 -12.78 19.18
N PRO A 469 11.34 -12.12 19.43
CA PRO A 469 11.41 -10.67 19.53
C PRO A 469 10.83 -9.95 18.32
N ASP A 470 10.21 -8.80 18.57
CA ASP A 470 9.67 -7.86 17.58
C ASP A 470 8.55 -8.42 16.68
N LYS A 471 8.03 -9.62 16.96
CA LYS A 471 6.87 -10.20 16.25
C LYS A 471 5.56 -9.74 16.84
N ASN A 472 4.61 -9.46 15.95
CA ASN A 472 3.28 -8.93 16.24
C ASN A 472 2.38 -9.14 15.00
N TRP A 473 1.17 -8.58 15.00
CA TRP A 473 0.20 -8.74 13.91
C TRP A 473 0.67 -8.25 12.52
N ARG A 474 1.66 -7.35 12.45
CA ARG A 474 2.25 -6.85 11.19
C ARG A 474 3.24 -7.83 10.59
N ASP A 475 3.94 -8.58 11.44
CA ASP A 475 4.88 -9.63 11.10
C ASP A 475 4.73 -10.79 12.09
N PRO A 476 3.80 -11.73 11.80
CA PRO A 476 3.57 -12.91 12.61
C PRO A 476 4.61 -14.02 12.36
N HIS A 477 5.73 -13.69 11.70
CA HIS A 477 6.81 -14.61 11.34
C HIS A 477 6.49 -15.64 10.26
N PHE A 478 5.50 -15.37 9.39
CA PHE A 478 5.13 -16.29 8.30
C PHE A 478 6.16 -16.38 7.16
N GLN A 479 7.21 -15.54 7.16
CA GLN A 479 8.20 -15.38 6.08
C GLN A 479 7.64 -14.94 4.71
N ASP A 480 6.32 -14.94 4.55
CA ASP A 480 5.60 -14.27 3.48
C ASP A 480 5.12 -12.87 3.90
N THR A 481 4.75 -12.07 2.89
CA THR A 481 4.13 -10.76 3.13
C THR A 481 2.79 -10.96 3.81
N GLN A 482 2.60 -10.32 4.97
CA GLN A 482 1.32 -10.33 5.68
C GLN A 482 0.24 -9.69 4.81
N ARG A 483 -0.74 -10.48 4.37
CA ARG A 483 -1.81 -10.01 3.48
C ARG A 483 -2.99 -9.47 4.29
N GLU A 484 -3.66 -8.47 3.74
CA GLU A 484 -4.80 -7.83 4.39
C GLU A 484 -6.06 -8.71 4.48
N ASP A 485 -6.16 -9.76 3.66
CA ASP A 485 -7.27 -10.72 3.62
C ASP A 485 -6.99 -11.99 4.45
N PHE A 486 -5.85 -12.07 5.13
CA PHE A 486 -5.57 -13.09 6.14
C PHE A 486 -6.28 -12.77 7.46
N PRO A 487 -6.59 -13.79 8.29
CA PRO A 487 -6.99 -13.54 9.67
C PRO A 487 -5.88 -12.80 10.42
N VAL A 488 -6.24 -11.77 11.18
CA VAL A 488 -5.28 -11.11 12.05
C VAL A 488 -4.78 -12.10 13.11
N SER A 489 -3.46 -12.19 13.23
CA SER A 489 -2.75 -13.12 14.13
C SER A 489 -1.86 -12.34 15.10
N CYS A 490 -1.27 -13.02 16.08
CA CYS A 490 -0.45 -12.40 17.12
C CYS A 490 -1.21 -11.30 17.90
N ILE A 491 -2.48 -11.55 18.16
CA ILE A 491 -3.37 -10.69 18.95
C ILE A 491 -3.83 -11.43 20.20
N SER A 492 -3.90 -10.72 21.32
CA SER A 492 -4.38 -11.26 22.59
C SER A 492 -5.91 -11.18 22.71
N TRP A 493 -6.45 -11.76 23.78
CA TRP A 493 -7.87 -11.60 24.12
C TRP A 493 -8.20 -10.14 24.47
N ASN A 494 -7.29 -9.44 25.15
CA ASN A 494 -7.44 -8.02 25.46
C ASN A 494 -7.53 -7.18 24.18
N ASP A 495 -6.62 -7.46 23.24
CA ASP A 495 -6.58 -6.80 21.94
C ASP A 495 -7.90 -7.02 21.17
N ALA A 496 -8.40 -8.25 21.14
CA ALA A 496 -9.64 -8.60 20.46
C ALA A 496 -10.87 -7.90 21.07
N ASN A 497 -10.93 -7.76 22.40
CA ASN A 497 -12.00 -6.99 23.05
C ASN A 497 -11.89 -5.49 22.79
N ALA A 498 -10.67 -4.93 22.78
CA ALA A 498 -10.46 -3.52 22.44
C ALA A 498 -10.99 -3.18 21.04
N PHE A 499 -10.78 -4.08 20.06
CA PHE A 499 -11.38 -3.96 18.72
C PHE A 499 -12.91 -3.98 18.78
N CYS A 500 -13.50 -4.91 19.52
CA CYS A 500 -14.95 -5.04 19.67
C CYS A 500 -15.59 -3.78 20.30
N ASP A 501 -14.95 -3.23 21.33
CA ASP A 501 -15.39 -2.01 22.00
C ASP A 501 -15.28 -0.79 21.09
N TRP A 502 -14.16 -0.65 20.37
CA TRP A 502 -14.01 0.40 19.36
C TRP A 502 -15.09 0.33 18.29
N LEU A 503 -15.35 -0.86 17.74
CA LEU A 503 -16.36 -1.01 16.69
C LEU A 503 -17.76 -0.66 17.22
N THR A 504 -18.07 -1.08 18.45
CA THR A 504 -19.32 -0.71 19.13
C THR A 504 -19.46 0.81 19.25
N GLN A 505 -18.40 1.50 19.69
CA GLN A 505 -18.43 2.96 19.84
C GLN A 505 -18.54 3.66 18.47
N ARG A 506 -17.79 3.21 17.47
CA ARG A 506 -17.83 3.72 16.09
C ARG A 506 -19.23 3.61 15.50
N GLU A 507 -19.84 2.44 15.54
CA GLU A 507 -21.17 2.21 14.95
C GLU A 507 -22.29 2.91 15.71
N ARG A 508 -22.15 3.10 17.04
CA ARG A 508 -23.06 3.94 17.83
C ARG A 508 -22.94 5.41 17.44
N ALA A 509 -21.72 5.92 17.33
CA ALA A 509 -21.47 7.31 16.90
C ALA A 509 -21.97 7.56 15.47
N ALA A 510 -21.87 6.56 14.59
CA ALA A 510 -22.43 6.61 13.24
C ALA A 510 -23.98 6.53 13.22
N GLY A 511 -24.62 6.13 14.33
CA GLY A 511 -26.06 5.88 14.39
C GLY A 511 -26.50 4.56 13.73
N CYS A 512 -25.55 3.69 13.39
CA CYS A 512 -25.78 2.38 12.77
C CYS A 512 -26.10 1.29 13.81
N LEU A 513 -25.81 1.52 15.09
CA LEU A 513 -26.15 0.62 16.19
C LEU A 513 -27.09 1.29 17.21
N PRO A 514 -28.37 1.55 16.87
CA PRO A 514 -29.31 2.28 17.73
C PRO A 514 -29.87 1.47 18.92
N ASN A 515 -29.70 0.15 18.93
CA ASN A 515 -30.22 -0.77 19.96
C ASN A 515 -29.19 -1.07 21.06
N LYS A 516 -29.59 -1.80 22.11
CA LYS A 516 -28.69 -2.34 23.17
C LYS A 516 -27.70 -3.43 22.68
N GLY A 517 -27.40 -3.47 21.38
CA GLY A 517 -26.43 -4.40 20.80
C GLY A 517 -24.99 -3.98 21.12
N GLN A 518 -24.10 -4.96 21.13
CA GLN A 518 -22.66 -4.76 21.29
C GLN A 518 -21.90 -5.74 20.40
N TYR A 519 -20.86 -5.23 19.73
CA TYR A 519 -19.84 -6.08 19.15
C TYR A 519 -18.95 -6.59 20.29
N ARG A 520 -18.71 -7.89 20.33
CA ARG A 520 -17.96 -8.61 21.37
C ARG A 520 -17.40 -9.92 20.79
N LEU A 521 -16.58 -10.61 21.57
CA LEU A 521 -16.26 -12.00 21.29
C LEU A 521 -17.51 -12.89 21.46
N PRO A 522 -17.65 -13.97 20.67
CA PRO A 522 -18.68 -14.98 20.92
C PRO A 522 -18.40 -15.69 22.26
N THR A 523 -19.45 -16.14 22.93
CA THR A 523 -19.26 -17.14 23.99
C THR A 523 -18.90 -18.50 23.40
N GLU A 524 -18.29 -19.41 24.16
CA GLU A 524 -18.04 -20.79 23.70
C GLU A 524 -19.34 -21.47 23.25
N VAL A 525 -20.44 -21.20 23.96
CA VAL A 525 -21.77 -21.75 23.63
C VAL A 525 -22.24 -21.24 22.27
N GLU A 526 -22.17 -19.92 22.04
CA GLU A 526 -22.52 -19.31 20.76
C GLU A 526 -21.62 -19.80 19.63
N TRP A 527 -20.32 -19.90 19.89
CA TRP A 527 -19.32 -20.35 18.93
C TRP A 527 -19.57 -21.80 18.51
N GLU A 528 -19.74 -22.74 19.46
CA GLU A 528 -19.94 -24.15 19.12
C GLU A 528 -21.30 -24.37 18.43
N PHE A 529 -22.35 -23.68 18.88
CA PHE A 529 -23.65 -23.71 18.23
C PHE A 529 -23.56 -23.25 16.77
N ALA A 530 -22.88 -22.13 16.54
CA ALA A 530 -22.65 -21.57 15.22
C ALA A 530 -21.77 -22.49 14.38
N CYS A 531 -20.70 -23.07 14.94
CA CYS A 531 -19.79 -23.99 14.27
C CYS A 531 -20.56 -25.20 13.73
N ARG A 532 -21.44 -25.80 14.53
CA ARG A 532 -22.27 -26.95 14.12
C ARG A 532 -23.26 -26.65 13.00
N GLY A 533 -23.45 -25.39 12.61
CA GLY A 533 -24.11 -25.01 11.35
C GLY A 533 -25.57 -25.47 11.24
N GLY A 534 -26.28 -25.59 12.35
CA GLY A 534 -27.68 -26.06 12.37
C GLY A 534 -27.86 -27.58 12.26
N ALA A 535 -26.78 -28.36 12.37
CA ALA A 535 -26.86 -29.82 12.42
C ALA A 535 -27.70 -30.28 13.63
N LYS A 536 -28.69 -31.16 13.41
CA LYS A 536 -29.59 -31.67 14.45
C LYS A 536 -28.99 -32.80 15.29
N LYS A 537 -27.82 -33.30 14.92
CA LYS A 537 -27.09 -34.38 15.61
C LYS A 537 -25.68 -33.90 15.91
N GLY A 538 -25.10 -34.38 17.01
CA GLY A 538 -23.68 -34.19 17.27
C GLY A 538 -22.85 -34.90 16.21
N SER A 539 -21.93 -34.17 15.59
CA SER A 539 -20.93 -34.65 14.65
C SER A 539 -19.56 -34.11 15.04
N LEU A 540 -18.51 -34.82 14.64
CA LEU A 540 -17.12 -34.42 14.85
C LEU A 540 -16.85 -33.04 14.25
N PHE A 541 -17.24 -32.87 13.00
CA PHE A 541 -17.04 -31.65 12.22
C PHE A 541 -18.39 -31.09 11.78
N TRP A 542 -18.41 -29.82 11.38
CA TRP A 542 -19.63 -29.22 10.86
C TRP A 542 -20.06 -29.81 9.51
N TRP A 543 -19.13 -30.43 8.79
CA TRP A 543 -19.38 -31.17 7.55
C TRP A 543 -19.77 -32.64 7.77
N GLY A 544 -19.70 -33.16 9.00
CA GLY A 544 -19.99 -34.56 9.33
C GLY A 544 -18.86 -35.23 10.10
N ASP A 545 -18.77 -36.56 10.00
CA ASP A 545 -17.82 -37.37 10.79
C ASP A 545 -16.61 -37.88 9.98
N SER A 546 -16.55 -37.57 8.68
CA SER A 546 -15.45 -38.00 7.81
C SER A 546 -14.36 -36.94 7.77
N TRP A 547 -13.16 -37.30 8.22
CA TRP A 547 -12.00 -36.43 8.12
C TRP A 547 -11.55 -36.17 6.67
N ALA A 548 -11.75 -37.13 5.76
CA ALA A 548 -11.40 -36.96 4.35
C ALA A 548 -12.11 -35.77 3.69
N ASP A 549 -13.28 -35.38 4.22
CA ASP A 549 -14.04 -34.23 3.72
C ASP A 549 -13.43 -32.88 4.12
N ALA A 550 -12.44 -32.86 5.02
CA ALA A 550 -11.68 -31.66 5.37
C ALA A 550 -10.92 -31.08 4.16
N GLN A 551 -10.55 -31.93 3.18
CA GLN A 551 -9.87 -31.49 1.97
C GLN A 551 -10.74 -30.50 1.17
N GLY A 552 -10.26 -29.26 1.09
CA GLY A 552 -10.98 -28.15 0.47
C GLY A 552 -12.13 -27.61 1.34
N ARG A 553 -12.06 -27.76 2.67
CA ARG A 553 -12.98 -27.15 3.64
C ARG A 553 -12.27 -26.45 4.81
N ALA A 554 -11.04 -26.82 5.12
CA ALA A 554 -10.27 -26.30 6.24
C ALA A 554 -8.79 -26.17 5.88
N ASN A 555 -8.13 -25.17 6.47
CA ASN A 555 -6.68 -24.96 6.42
C ASN A 555 -6.02 -25.64 7.63
N VAL A 556 -5.14 -26.60 7.39
CA VAL A 556 -4.64 -27.55 8.40
C VAL A 556 -3.18 -27.96 8.16
N ALA A 557 -2.58 -28.69 9.10
CA ALA A 557 -1.19 -29.15 8.92
C ALA A 557 -1.11 -30.18 7.78
N ASP A 558 -0.50 -29.82 6.65
CA ASP A 558 -0.54 -30.64 5.43
C ASP A 558 0.76 -30.63 4.59
N GLN A 559 0.70 -31.13 3.35
CA GLN A 559 1.86 -31.23 2.46
C GLN A 559 2.28 -29.90 1.81
N HIS A 560 1.69 -28.75 2.15
CA HIS A 560 2.13 -27.48 1.57
C HIS A 560 3.58 -27.16 2.01
N PRO A 561 4.49 -26.77 1.10
CA PRO A 561 5.85 -26.38 1.46
C PRO A 561 5.91 -25.08 2.24
N PHE A 562 6.76 -25.05 3.27
CA PHE A 562 7.26 -23.77 3.78
C PHE A 562 8.13 -23.06 2.73
N LYS A 563 8.03 -21.74 2.63
CA LYS A 563 8.94 -20.90 1.83
C LYS A 563 9.77 -20.04 2.79
N PRO A 564 11.09 -19.90 2.56
CA PRO A 564 11.81 -20.20 1.31
C PRO A 564 12.31 -21.64 1.13
N ASP A 565 12.37 -22.47 2.18
CA ASP A 565 12.89 -23.84 2.08
C ASP A 565 11.78 -24.87 1.82
N THR A 566 11.56 -25.16 0.54
CA THR A 566 10.50 -26.05 0.05
C THR A 566 10.71 -27.54 0.39
N ARG A 567 11.72 -27.88 1.21
CA ARG A 567 11.89 -29.23 1.78
C ARG A 567 11.20 -29.39 3.13
N ILE A 568 10.86 -28.29 3.80
CA ILE A 568 10.23 -28.33 5.12
C ILE A 568 8.71 -28.52 4.97
N ARG A 569 8.15 -29.43 5.76
CA ARG A 569 6.72 -29.73 5.92
C ARG A 569 6.39 -29.90 7.40
N TRP A 570 5.11 -29.87 7.73
CA TRP A 570 4.64 -30.30 9.04
C TRP A 570 4.94 -31.80 9.23
N ALA A 571 5.38 -32.18 10.43
CA ALA A 571 5.77 -33.57 10.72
C ALA A 571 4.58 -34.54 10.57
N ASP A 572 3.39 -34.10 10.94
CA ASP A 572 2.14 -34.86 10.92
C ASP A 572 1.20 -34.43 9.78
N ALA A 573 1.80 -33.93 8.69
CA ALA A 573 1.11 -33.41 7.52
C ALA A 573 0.08 -34.40 6.95
N GLN A 574 -1.14 -33.92 6.76
CA GLN A 574 -2.15 -34.60 5.93
C GLN A 574 -1.59 -34.86 4.51
N PRO A 575 -2.07 -35.90 3.80
CA PRO A 575 -1.49 -36.30 2.51
C PRO A 575 -1.93 -35.40 1.33
N TRP A 576 -2.69 -34.34 1.58
CA TRP A 576 -3.13 -33.35 0.59
C TRP A 576 -2.44 -32.01 0.81
N ASP A 577 -2.66 -31.08 -0.13
CA ASP A 577 -2.18 -29.70 -0.11
C ASP A 577 -3.39 -28.78 -0.27
N ASP A 578 -3.61 -27.92 0.73
CA ASP A 578 -4.68 -26.94 0.81
C ASP A 578 -4.28 -25.55 0.29
N GLY A 579 -3.01 -25.40 -0.08
CA GLY A 579 -2.40 -24.20 -0.65
C GLY A 579 -1.64 -23.31 0.34
N TRP A 580 -1.60 -23.64 1.63
CA TRP A 580 -1.08 -22.72 2.67
C TRP A 580 -0.22 -23.43 3.73
N PHE A 581 0.95 -22.86 4.04
CA PHE A 581 1.77 -23.39 5.15
C PHE A 581 1.35 -22.85 6.53
N TYR A 582 0.91 -21.59 6.56
CA TYR A 582 0.42 -20.87 7.74
C TYR A 582 -1.07 -20.56 7.55
N VAL A 583 -1.52 -19.35 7.87
CA VAL A 583 -2.91 -18.93 7.61
C VAL A 583 -3.19 -18.81 6.11
N ALA A 584 -4.44 -19.06 5.75
CA ALA A 584 -5.02 -18.85 4.45
C ALA A 584 -5.82 -17.53 4.47
N PRO A 585 -6.11 -16.93 3.30
CA PRO A 585 -7.15 -15.90 3.20
C PRO A 585 -8.45 -16.41 3.82
N VAL A 586 -9.15 -15.52 4.51
CA VAL A 586 -10.47 -15.88 5.03
C VAL A 586 -11.40 -16.29 3.89
N ASP A 587 -12.24 -17.30 4.13
CA ASP A 587 -13.18 -17.88 3.17
C ASP A 587 -12.53 -18.48 1.91
N SER A 588 -11.28 -18.95 2.01
CA SER A 588 -10.51 -19.51 0.89
C SER A 588 -11.20 -20.66 0.15
N TYR A 589 -12.03 -21.43 0.84
CA TYR A 589 -12.72 -22.61 0.30
C TYR A 589 -14.13 -22.32 -0.24
N GLY A 590 -14.55 -21.05 -0.20
CA GLY A 590 -15.82 -20.57 -0.75
C GLY A 590 -17.04 -21.37 -0.25
N PRO A 591 -18.05 -21.61 -1.11
CA PRO A 591 -19.27 -22.32 -0.71
C PRO A 591 -19.04 -23.72 -0.10
N LYS A 592 -17.92 -24.38 -0.43
CA LYS A 592 -17.59 -25.71 0.12
C LYS A 592 -17.05 -25.61 1.54
N GLY A 593 -16.35 -24.54 1.90
CA GLY A 593 -15.83 -24.30 3.26
C GLY A 593 -16.82 -23.64 4.23
N ARG A 594 -18.02 -23.30 3.75
CA ARG A 594 -19.04 -22.66 4.57
C ARG A 594 -19.95 -23.71 5.20
N ASN A 595 -20.17 -23.61 6.51
CA ASN A 595 -21.08 -24.50 7.22
C ASN A 595 -22.56 -24.22 6.91
N GLY A 596 -23.49 -24.94 7.54
CA GLY A 596 -24.92 -24.80 7.26
C GLY A 596 -25.55 -23.45 7.60
N PHE A 597 -24.86 -22.58 8.37
CA PHE A 597 -25.27 -21.18 8.55
C PHE A 597 -24.60 -20.23 7.54
N GLY A 598 -23.59 -20.69 6.80
CA GLY A 598 -22.84 -19.87 5.86
C GLY A 598 -21.57 -19.26 6.45
N LEU A 599 -21.11 -19.74 7.60
CA LEU A 599 -19.88 -19.32 8.27
C LEU A 599 -18.68 -20.08 7.70
N SER A 600 -17.60 -19.37 7.42
CA SER A 600 -16.34 -19.89 6.89
C SER A 600 -15.33 -20.09 8.01
N ASP A 601 -14.36 -20.98 7.77
CA ASP A 601 -13.16 -21.17 8.61
C ASP A 601 -13.46 -21.44 10.08
N MET A 602 -14.64 -22.01 10.38
CA MET A 602 -15.00 -22.38 11.76
C MET A 602 -14.08 -23.46 12.33
N LEU A 603 -13.35 -24.20 11.49
CA LEU A 603 -12.41 -25.24 11.90
C LEU A 603 -11.13 -25.11 11.05
N GLY A 604 -9.97 -25.03 11.70
CA GLY A 604 -8.68 -24.76 11.07
C GLY A 604 -8.38 -23.26 10.91
N ASN A 605 -7.43 -22.93 10.04
CA ASN A 605 -6.95 -21.56 9.80
C ASN A 605 -6.34 -20.90 11.05
N ALA A 606 -7.12 -20.26 11.91
CA ALA A 606 -6.66 -19.72 13.19
C ALA A 606 -7.57 -20.13 14.35
N TRP A 607 -6.96 -20.37 15.51
CA TRP A 607 -7.70 -20.52 16.77
C TRP A 607 -8.43 -19.23 17.08
N GLU A 608 -9.66 -19.33 17.58
CA GLU A 608 -10.49 -18.14 17.81
C GLU A 608 -10.77 -17.89 19.28
N TRP A 609 -10.45 -16.68 19.74
CA TRP A 609 -10.80 -16.20 21.08
C TRP A 609 -12.31 -16.20 21.32
N CYS A 610 -12.72 -16.80 22.44
CA CYS A 610 -14.07 -16.69 22.99
C CYS A 610 -14.08 -15.80 24.23
N TYR A 611 -15.25 -15.29 24.57
CA TYR A 611 -15.45 -14.38 25.71
C TYR A 611 -15.19 -15.07 27.07
N ASP A 612 -15.51 -16.36 27.16
CA ASP A 612 -15.55 -17.13 28.41
C ASP A 612 -14.18 -17.29 29.08
N VAL A 613 -14.21 -17.27 30.42
CA VAL A 613 -13.10 -17.72 31.25
C VAL A 613 -13.00 -19.24 31.14
N TYR A 614 -11.81 -19.74 30.85
CA TYR A 614 -11.57 -21.16 30.72
C TYR A 614 -11.12 -21.75 32.07
N THR A 615 -11.77 -22.84 32.47
CA THR A 615 -11.40 -23.61 33.68
C THR A 615 -10.76 -24.93 33.26
N PRO A 616 -9.43 -25.09 33.38
CA PRO A 616 -8.75 -26.31 32.99
C PRO A 616 -9.07 -27.48 33.92
N PRO A 617 -8.90 -28.73 33.45
CA PRO A 617 -8.99 -29.90 34.31
C PRO A 617 -7.88 -29.88 35.39
N PRO A 618 -8.11 -30.47 36.58
CA PRO A 618 -7.09 -30.53 37.64
C PRO A 618 -5.79 -31.17 37.13
N GLY A 619 -4.65 -30.50 37.35
CA GLY A 619 -3.32 -31.00 36.96
C GLY A 619 -2.78 -30.48 35.62
N ALA A 620 -3.56 -29.71 34.85
CA ALA A 620 -3.05 -28.99 33.67
C ALA A 620 -2.21 -27.77 34.11
N ALA A 621 -0.99 -28.02 34.57
CA ALA A 621 0.00 -26.98 34.85
C ALA A 621 0.80 -26.68 33.57
N GLU A 622 1.04 -25.40 33.29
CA GLU A 622 2.09 -24.96 32.37
C GLU A 622 3.28 -24.43 33.16
N GLU A 623 4.48 -24.88 32.80
CA GLU A 623 5.74 -24.41 33.37
C GLU A 623 5.95 -22.93 32.98
N GLY A 624 6.10 -22.04 33.97
CA GLY A 624 6.24 -20.59 33.72
C GLY A 624 4.94 -19.80 33.55
N ALA A 625 3.78 -20.40 33.87
CA ALA A 625 2.48 -19.72 33.86
C ALA A 625 2.42 -18.54 34.85
N ASP A 626 2.06 -17.35 34.37
CA ASP A 626 1.69 -16.23 35.23
C ASP A 626 0.27 -16.47 35.79
N THR A 627 0.21 -16.88 37.04
CA THR A 627 -1.06 -17.20 37.73
C THR A 627 -1.93 -15.97 38.02
N THR A 628 -1.45 -14.76 37.72
CA THR A 628 -2.25 -13.53 37.83
C THR A 628 -3.14 -13.29 36.61
N LEU A 629 -2.85 -13.94 35.48
CA LEU A 629 -3.59 -13.76 34.24
C LEU A 629 -4.77 -14.73 34.13
N THR A 630 -5.87 -14.25 33.58
CA THR A 630 -7.06 -15.07 33.35
C THR A 630 -6.85 -15.96 32.13
N ARG A 631 -7.21 -17.24 32.24
CA ARG A 631 -7.29 -18.15 31.08
C ARG A 631 -8.58 -17.89 30.32
N ARG A 632 -8.49 -17.72 29.01
CA ARG A 632 -9.62 -17.46 28.12
C ARG A 632 -9.76 -18.60 27.13
N ALA A 633 -10.99 -18.93 26.79
CA ALA A 633 -11.28 -20.05 25.91
C ALA A 633 -10.88 -19.76 24.46
N LEU A 634 -10.42 -20.80 23.78
CA LEU A 634 -10.13 -20.83 22.35
C LEU A 634 -10.93 -21.95 21.69
N ARG A 635 -11.38 -21.76 20.45
CA ARG A 635 -12.11 -22.76 19.67
C ARG A 635 -11.59 -22.88 18.25
N GLY A 636 -11.82 -24.04 17.63
CA GLY A 636 -11.70 -24.24 16.18
C GLY A 636 -10.40 -24.84 15.67
N GLY A 637 -9.30 -24.79 16.44
CA GLY A 637 -8.00 -25.22 15.93
C GLY A 637 -7.39 -24.22 14.94
N SER A 638 -6.29 -24.59 14.29
CA SER A 638 -5.55 -23.70 13.37
C SER A 638 -4.86 -24.47 12.24
N PHE A 639 -4.17 -23.76 11.36
CA PHE A 639 -3.34 -24.31 10.28
C PHE A 639 -2.29 -25.34 10.73
N CYS A 640 -1.96 -25.44 12.02
CA CYS A 640 -0.99 -26.41 12.54
C CYS A 640 -1.63 -27.49 13.42
N SER A 641 -2.96 -27.54 13.51
CA SER A 641 -3.67 -28.46 14.39
C SER A 641 -3.86 -29.83 13.76
N ASP A 642 -3.67 -30.88 14.57
CA ASP A 642 -4.06 -32.25 14.22
C ASP A 642 -5.60 -32.42 14.12
N PRO A 643 -6.08 -33.47 13.43
CA PRO A 643 -7.51 -33.65 13.15
C PRO A 643 -8.40 -33.71 14.40
N GLY A 644 -7.89 -34.24 15.50
CA GLY A 644 -8.58 -34.32 16.78
C GLY A 644 -8.84 -32.95 17.42
N TYR A 645 -8.03 -31.94 17.11
CA TYR A 645 -8.22 -30.57 17.61
C TYR A 645 -9.08 -29.70 16.67
N LEU A 646 -9.53 -30.25 15.54
CA LEU A 646 -10.44 -29.56 14.62
C LEU A 646 -11.89 -30.01 14.77
N ARG A 647 -12.29 -30.54 15.93
CA ARG A 647 -13.69 -30.92 16.15
C ARG A 647 -14.51 -29.70 16.57
N CYS A 648 -15.80 -29.73 16.29
CA CYS A 648 -16.73 -28.68 16.76
C CYS A 648 -16.66 -28.52 18.29
N ALA A 649 -16.54 -29.63 19.01
CA ALA A 649 -16.52 -29.68 20.47
C ALA A 649 -15.14 -29.40 21.10
N ASP A 650 -14.07 -29.36 20.28
CA ASP A 650 -12.72 -29.14 20.77
C ASP A 650 -12.58 -27.71 21.32
N ARG A 651 -11.84 -27.61 22.43
CA ARG A 651 -11.62 -26.35 23.12
C ARG A 651 -10.20 -26.29 23.66
N GLY A 652 -9.60 -25.12 23.51
CA GLY A 652 -8.29 -24.80 24.04
C GLY A 652 -8.36 -23.58 24.95
N TRP A 653 -7.20 -23.14 25.40
CA TRP A 653 -7.08 -21.92 26.18
C TRP A 653 -5.70 -21.31 26.04
N LEU A 654 -5.65 -20.01 26.28
CA LEU A 654 -4.43 -19.25 26.49
C LEU A 654 -4.70 -18.17 27.54
N PHE A 655 -3.64 -17.57 28.09
CA PHE A 655 -3.78 -16.41 28.96
C PHE A 655 -4.27 -15.18 28.16
N GLU A 656 -5.06 -14.32 28.79
CA GLU A 656 -5.71 -13.19 28.12
C GLU A 656 -4.75 -12.18 27.45
N ALA A 657 -3.48 -12.13 27.88
CA ALA A 657 -2.42 -11.32 27.29
C ALA A 657 -1.49 -12.09 26.32
N SER A 658 -1.74 -13.38 26.09
CA SER A 658 -0.92 -14.19 25.17
C SER A 658 -1.21 -13.83 23.72
N ALA A 659 -0.16 -13.66 22.93
CA ALA A 659 -0.25 -13.39 21.49
C ALA A 659 0.55 -14.45 20.72
N THR A 660 -0.12 -15.25 19.90
CA THR A 660 0.49 -16.33 19.13
C THR A 660 0.19 -16.18 17.63
N CYS A 661 1.04 -16.71 16.77
CA CYS A 661 0.85 -16.60 15.32
C CYS A 661 -0.25 -17.52 14.75
N TYR A 662 -0.88 -18.35 15.58
CA TYR A 662 -1.97 -19.25 15.18
C TYR A 662 -3.31 -18.88 15.81
N THR A 663 -3.37 -17.77 16.55
CA THR A 663 -4.59 -17.32 17.22
C THR A 663 -5.04 -15.97 16.66
N GLY A 664 -6.33 -15.92 16.31
CA GLY A 664 -7.08 -14.74 15.90
C GLY A 664 -8.43 -14.71 16.63
N PHE A 665 -9.46 -14.16 15.99
CA PHE A 665 -10.82 -14.09 16.52
C PHE A 665 -11.83 -13.78 15.43
N ARG A 666 -13.11 -14.02 15.71
CA ARG A 666 -14.23 -13.48 14.92
C ARG A 666 -15.16 -12.65 15.78
N LEU A 667 -15.89 -11.76 15.13
CA LEU A 667 -16.83 -10.84 15.79
C LEU A 667 -18.18 -11.50 16.06
N CYS A 668 -18.73 -11.26 17.24
CA CYS A 668 -20.14 -11.49 17.55
C CYS A 668 -20.82 -10.13 17.76
N LEU A 669 -22.02 -9.96 17.23
CA LEU A 669 -22.91 -8.86 17.55
C LEU A 669 -24.16 -9.44 18.18
N GLY A 670 -24.41 -9.10 19.43
CA GLY A 670 -25.53 -9.65 20.18
C GLY A 670 -25.94 -8.76 21.35
N VAL A 671 -26.74 -9.32 22.25
CA VAL A 671 -27.03 -8.67 23.53
C VAL A 671 -25.74 -8.48 24.33
N THR A 672 -25.66 -7.37 25.06
CA THR A 672 -24.59 -7.13 26.04
C THR A 672 -24.55 -8.26 27.05
N ILE A 673 -23.36 -8.83 27.23
CA ILE A 673 -23.07 -9.79 28.30
C ILE A 673 -22.38 -8.98 29.40
N ASN A 674 -22.90 -9.04 30.62
CA ASN A 674 -22.19 -8.44 31.76
C ASN A 674 -20.96 -9.31 32.07
N ASN A 675 -19.81 -8.67 32.32
CA ASN A 675 -18.58 -9.37 32.72
C ASN A 675 -18.90 -10.38 33.84
N PRO A 676 -18.40 -11.63 33.74
CA PRO A 676 -18.48 -12.58 34.83
C PRO A 676 -17.83 -12.05 36.12
#